data_AF-K3ZRD6-F1
#
_entry.id   AF-K3ZRD6-F1
#
_cell.length_a   1.000
_cell.length_b   1.000
_cell.length_c   1.000
_cell.angle_alpha   90.00
_cell.angle_beta   90.00
_cell.angle_gamma   90.00
#
_symmetry.space_group_name_H-M   'P 1'
#
loop_
_entity.id
_entity.type
_entity.pdbx_description
1 polymer ?
#
loop_
_entity_poly.entity_id
_entity_poly.type
_entity_poly.pdbx_seq_one_letter_code
_entity_poly.pdbx_strand_id
1 'polypeptide(L)'
;MMLSPELLQVLTAGNAARLMEVLSSEGQTNGHVAIDVQPAAPTAVAPPGQATSSSCLLGVTSNGNTALHLAASRGHAELAALLCEKAPSLVATRNRGLDTPLHCAAKAGHREVAACLLSAMRAGGEEAAAALRARNCLGATALYEAVRHRRVGLVDLLMTEAPELSSLAAEDGFSPLYLAASIDSLQMVQRIVRPSLDGTPSPASYSGPKGRTALHSAVIAIREMTREILKWEPEGPTLLTKVDSSGRTPLHLAIIYEQLDVIGLLLDVPTSDKQARTSDHRGLFPIHTAAMVGSTRIIDKLVEKCPDYCEMVDDQGRNFLHCAIEHNQETVVRHICQNYTSAVLLNAMDYDGNTPFHLAVKYRFPRIVTLLLQTVIVEIGITNKDGLTARDLGLRGLVRGRLYFPLDPLWIVVHCLRWSGASVADPYLLVDNVPTGAEEETSHEDYDTKSGTIGSVLIATVAFAAAFTVPGGFVADDHPNAGTAILARRFAFRAFVVSDTMAFVCSVVATSFLIFGGAREIPRNRRRTYNRAAPLLVSMGAVSMITAFAFGLDLVLGNANPGLVVFVHLACLFTVVQSSAVWVATDLVGLVTAVHRRAGWRGLFNVRRRPSGLRQWFRALSGSLLYKYLVWPLFLLLITATFIVAIALNIALPNY
;
A
#
# COMPACT_ATOMS: atom_id res chain seq x y z
N MET A 1 39.75 -15.91 41.56
CA MET A 1 41.12 -15.96 41.01
C MET A 1 41.07 -15.37 39.60
N MET A 2 41.91 -14.38 39.28
CA MET A 2 41.98 -13.80 37.93
C MET A 2 42.99 -14.59 37.09
N LEU A 3 42.75 -14.73 35.78
CA LEU A 3 43.74 -15.26 34.83
C LEU A 3 44.99 -14.36 34.84
N SER A 4 46.18 -14.97 34.93
CA SER A 4 47.44 -14.21 34.88
C SER A 4 47.62 -13.56 33.50
N PRO A 5 48.29 -12.39 33.40
CA PRO A 5 48.48 -11.69 32.13
C PRO A 5 49.29 -12.53 31.12
N GLU A 6 50.25 -13.32 31.59
CA GLU A 6 51.03 -14.23 30.76
C GLU A 6 50.16 -15.36 30.19
N LEU A 7 49.32 -15.99 31.02
CA LEU A 7 48.39 -17.02 30.58
C LEU A 7 47.35 -16.44 29.61
N LEU A 8 46.86 -15.22 29.84
CA LEU A 8 45.97 -14.52 28.92
C LEU A 8 46.63 -14.31 27.55
N GLN A 9 47.91 -13.91 27.51
CA GLN A 9 48.66 -13.73 26.27
C GLN A 9 48.80 -15.05 25.50
N VAL A 10 49.16 -16.14 26.18
CA VAL A 10 49.25 -17.48 25.59
C VAL A 10 47.91 -17.95 25.01
N LEU A 11 46.82 -17.78 25.77
CA LEU A 11 45.47 -18.15 25.34
C LEU A 11 44.98 -17.31 24.15
N THR A 12 45.34 -16.02 24.11
CA THR A 12 45.01 -15.17 22.95
C THR A 12 45.80 -15.54 21.70
N ALA A 13 47.06 -15.94 21.85
CA ALA A 13 47.94 -16.35 20.76
C ALA A 13 47.64 -17.76 20.23
N GLY A 14 46.95 -18.60 21.00
CA GLY A 14 46.60 -19.96 20.58
C GLY A 14 47.74 -20.97 20.67
N ASN A 15 48.82 -20.66 21.39
CA ASN A 15 50.01 -21.50 21.43
C ASN A 15 49.88 -22.61 22.49
N ALA A 16 49.42 -23.80 22.05
CA ALA A 16 49.20 -24.94 22.93
C ALA A 16 50.51 -25.48 23.54
N ALA A 17 51.63 -25.43 22.80
CA ALA A 17 52.94 -25.85 23.29
C ALA A 17 53.43 -24.95 24.44
N ARG A 18 53.28 -23.62 24.27
CA ARG A 18 53.65 -22.66 25.32
C ARG A 18 52.70 -22.74 26.53
N LEU A 19 51.44 -23.14 26.35
CA LEU A 19 50.56 -23.46 27.47
C LEU A 19 51.08 -24.67 28.26
N MET A 20 51.54 -25.72 27.60
CA MET A 20 52.15 -26.89 28.26
C MET A 20 53.43 -26.52 29.02
N GLU A 21 54.26 -25.64 28.48
CA GLU A 21 55.45 -25.12 29.18
C GLU A 21 55.06 -24.36 30.46
N VAL A 22 54.06 -23.48 30.39
CA VAL A 22 53.55 -22.75 31.57
C VAL A 22 52.98 -23.71 32.62
N LEU A 23 52.23 -24.74 32.20
CA LEU A 23 51.66 -25.75 33.11
C LEU A 23 52.73 -26.66 33.72
N SER A 24 53.83 -26.92 33.01
CA SER A 24 54.95 -27.75 33.46
C SER A 24 55.94 -27.02 34.38
N SER A 25 56.17 -25.72 34.16
CA SER A 25 57.09 -24.91 34.96
C SER A 25 56.56 -24.61 36.37
N GLU A 26 55.25 -24.51 36.57
CA GLU A 26 54.65 -24.40 37.91
C GLU A 26 54.75 -25.69 38.74
N GLY A 27 54.96 -26.85 38.11
CA GLY A 27 55.24 -28.11 38.81
C GLY A 27 56.63 -28.18 39.47
N GLN A 28 57.56 -27.28 39.09
CA GLN A 28 58.95 -27.30 39.54
C GLN A 28 59.28 -26.26 40.64
N THR A 29 58.40 -25.29 40.91
CA THR A 29 58.71 -24.16 41.81
C THR A 29 58.50 -24.41 43.32
N ASN A 30 58.06 -25.60 43.74
CA ASN A 30 57.90 -25.95 45.17
C ASN A 30 59.06 -26.77 45.76
N GLY A 31 60.30 -26.46 45.35
CA GLY A 31 61.45 -27.31 45.61
C GLY A 31 62.61 -26.69 46.39
N HIS A 32 62.45 -25.64 47.21
CA HIS A 32 63.51 -25.23 48.15
C HIS A 32 62.97 -24.45 49.36
N VAL A 33 62.85 -25.12 50.50
CA VAL A 33 62.99 -24.48 51.81
C VAL A 33 63.88 -25.38 52.68
N ALA A 34 65.03 -24.81 53.05
CA ALA A 34 66.00 -25.41 53.96
C ALA A 34 65.49 -25.42 55.41
N ILE A 35 65.93 -26.43 56.14
CA ILE A 35 65.64 -26.73 57.54
C ILE A 35 66.38 -25.76 58.48
N ASP A 36 65.73 -25.28 59.55
CA ASP A 36 66.40 -25.05 60.84
C ASP A 36 65.46 -25.30 62.06
N VAL A 37 65.77 -26.40 62.77
CA VAL A 37 65.69 -26.81 64.20
C VAL A 37 64.61 -26.26 65.19
N GLN A 38 63.62 -27.13 65.51
CA GLN A 38 63.07 -27.64 66.82
C GLN A 38 62.76 -26.73 68.06
N PRO A 39 61.99 -27.19 69.10
CA PRO A 39 60.89 -28.18 69.17
C PRO A 39 59.68 -27.76 70.09
N ALA A 40 58.48 -28.32 69.86
CA ALA A 40 57.51 -28.74 70.90
C ALA A 40 56.21 -29.28 70.28
N ALA A 41 55.79 -30.47 70.70
CA ALA A 41 54.46 -31.06 70.45
C ALA A 41 53.68 -31.11 71.79
N PRO A 42 52.38 -31.50 71.86
CA PRO A 42 51.47 -31.93 70.78
C PRO A 42 50.05 -31.28 70.82
N THR A 43 49.33 -31.26 69.69
CA THR A 43 48.07 -32.01 69.47
C THR A 43 47.36 -31.59 68.17
N ALA A 44 47.35 -32.55 67.23
CA ALA A 44 46.36 -32.81 66.17
C ALA A 44 45.75 -31.64 65.36
N VAL A 45 46.43 -31.28 64.27
CA VAL A 45 45.79 -30.84 63.02
C VAL A 45 46.34 -31.70 61.89
N ALA A 46 45.48 -32.47 61.21
CA ALA A 46 45.81 -33.09 59.94
C ALA A 46 45.70 -32.01 58.83
N PRO A 47 46.73 -31.81 57.99
CA PRO A 47 46.72 -30.78 56.95
C PRO A 47 45.98 -31.26 55.69
N PRO A 48 45.40 -30.35 54.88
CA PRO A 48 44.86 -30.71 53.58
C PRO A 48 46.01 -31.00 52.60
N GLY A 49 45.91 -32.14 51.94
CA GLY A 49 46.85 -32.60 50.93
C GLY A 49 46.68 -31.91 49.57
N GLN A 50 47.83 -31.78 48.88
CA GLN A 50 48.02 -31.78 47.42
C GLN A 50 47.21 -30.78 46.58
N ALA A 51 47.78 -29.58 46.41
CA ALA A 51 47.46 -28.69 45.30
C ALA A 51 48.01 -29.28 43.99
N THR A 52 47.15 -29.73 43.09
CA THR A 52 47.51 -30.18 41.74
C THR A 52 47.61 -28.99 40.78
N SER A 53 48.35 -29.16 39.68
CA SER A 53 48.63 -28.23 38.56
C SER A 53 47.39 -27.65 37.82
N SER A 54 46.20 -27.81 38.39
CA SER A 54 44.90 -27.41 37.84
C SER A 54 44.41 -26.04 38.31
N SER A 55 45.04 -25.41 39.32
CA SER A 55 44.50 -24.20 39.95
C SER A 55 44.56 -22.93 39.08
N CYS A 56 45.57 -22.77 38.22
CA CYS A 56 45.74 -21.57 37.38
C CYS A 56 44.74 -21.52 36.21
N LEU A 57 44.32 -22.68 35.69
CA LEU A 57 43.33 -22.81 34.61
C LEU A 57 41.89 -22.48 35.06
N LEU A 58 41.63 -22.49 36.36
CA LEU A 58 40.33 -22.12 36.95
C LEU A 58 40.15 -20.59 37.11
N GLY A 59 41.17 -19.79 36.76
CA GLY A 59 41.07 -18.35 36.74
C GLY A 59 40.04 -17.84 35.72
N VAL A 60 39.46 -16.67 36.00
CA VAL A 60 38.51 -15.99 35.11
C VAL A 60 38.98 -14.59 34.75
N THR A 61 38.51 -14.04 33.62
CA THR A 61 38.72 -12.64 33.27
C THR A 61 37.72 -11.72 33.99
N SER A 62 37.84 -10.40 33.79
CA SER A 62 36.87 -9.41 34.27
C SER A 62 35.44 -9.68 33.78
N ASN A 63 35.25 -10.35 32.65
CA ASN A 63 33.93 -10.74 32.12
C ASN A 63 33.49 -12.15 32.56
N GLY A 64 34.25 -12.80 33.44
CA GLY A 64 33.99 -14.17 33.89
C GLY A 64 34.38 -15.25 32.87
N ASN A 65 35.15 -14.92 31.82
CA ASN A 65 35.57 -15.92 30.84
C ASN A 65 36.70 -16.78 31.41
N THR A 66 36.55 -18.10 31.32
CA THR A 66 37.62 -19.07 31.61
C THR A 66 38.57 -19.20 30.42
N ALA A 67 39.68 -19.93 30.59
CA ALA A 67 40.60 -20.26 29.50
C ALA A 67 39.89 -20.89 28.28
N LEU A 68 38.91 -21.77 28.54
CA LEU A 68 38.16 -22.46 27.49
C LEU A 68 37.19 -21.53 26.74
N HIS A 69 36.59 -20.53 27.40
CA HIS A 69 35.81 -19.50 26.71
C HIS A 69 36.66 -18.69 25.72
N LEU A 70 37.90 -18.36 26.12
CA LEU A 70 38.82 -17.61 25.27
C LEU A 70 39.26 -18.43 24.06
N ALA A 71 39.68 -19.68 24.27
CA ALA A 71 40.01 -20.61 23.18
C ALA A 71 38.82 -20.80 22.21
N ALA A 72 37.62 -20.98 22.76
CA ALA A 72 36.38 -21.11 21.98
C ALA A 72 36.02 -19.85 21.20
N SER A 73 36.23 -18.66 21.74
CA SER A 73 35.96 -17.40 21.02
C SER A 73 36.97 -17.12 19.88
N ARG A 74 38.19 -17.66 20.00
CA ARG A 74 39.30 -17.39 19.08
C ARG A 74 39.52 -18.48 18.02
N GLY A 75 38.94 -19.66 18.20
CA GLY A 75 39.02 -20.75 17.22
C GLY A 75 40.22 -21.66 17.40
N HIS A 76 40.87 -21.63 18.56
CA HIS A 76 42.07 -22.41 18.84
C HIS A 76 41.71 -23.86 19.20
N ALA A 77 41.44 -24.70 18.19
CA ALA A 77 40.95 -26.07 18.36
C ALA A 77 41.89 -26.98 19.17
N GLU A 78 43.19 -26.96 18.86
CA GLU A 78 44.20 -27.74 19.60
C GLU A 78 44.28 -27.32 21.08
N LEU A 79 44.23 -26.02 21.33
CA LEU A 79 44.21 -25.45 22.67
C LEU A 79 42.93 -25.85 23.42
N ALA A 80 41.77 -25.82 22.75
CA ALA A 80 40.49 -26.22 23.34
C ALA A 80 40.48 -27.72 23.68
N ALA A 81 41.02 -28.58 22.83
CA ALA A 81 41.15 -30.01 23.08
C ALA A 81 42.04 -30.29 24.32
N LEU A 82 43.20 -29.64 24.40
CA LEU A 82 44.11 -29.76 25.54
C LEU A 82 43.45 -29.28 26.85
N LEU A 83 42.73 -28.15 26.81
CA LEU A 83 42.02 -27.62 27.98
C LEU A 83 40.86 -28.53 28.42
N CYS A 84 40.16 -29.19 27.49
CA CYS A 84 39.13 -30.17 27.83
C CYS A 84 39.72 -31.42 28.51
N GLU A 85 40.92 -31.85 28.12
CA GLU A 85 41.61 -32.99 28.74
C GLU A 85 42.13 -32.64 30.15
N LYS A 86 42.77 -31.47 30.31
CA LYS A 86 43.41 -31.09 31.58
C LYS A 86 42.45 -30.51 32.61
N ALA A 87 41.35 -29.89 32.16
CA ALA A 87 40.38 -29.24 33.03
C ALA A 87 38.94 -29.46 32.52
N PRO A 88 38.43 -30.71 32.54
CA PRO A 88 37.11 -31.05 31.99
C PRO A 88 35.96 -30.30 32.66
N SER A 89 36.11 -29.89 33.93
CA SER A 89 35.13 -29.07 34.66
C SER A 89 34.83 -27.73 33.98
N LEU A 90 35.76 -27.20 33.17
CA LEU A 90 35.58 -25.92 32.46
C LEU A 90 34.52 -25.98 31.34
N VAL A 91 34.22 -27.17 30.82
CA VAL A 91 33.31 -27.36 29.68
C VAL A 91 31.89 -26.88 30.01
N ALA A 92 31.44 -27.07 31.26
CA ALA A 92 30.13 -26.65 31.74
C ALA A 92 30.12 -25.25 32.37
N THR A 93 31.28 -24.59 32.52
CA THR A 93 31.36 -23.27 33.19
C THR A 93 30.65 -22.19 32.39
N ARG A 94 30.17 -21.17 33.10
CA ARG A 94 29.39 -20.07 32.55
C ARG A 94 30.03 -18.74 32.90
N ASN A 95 30.17 -17.85 31.90
CA ASN A 95 30.68 -16.50 32.13
C ASN A 95 29.61 -15.54 32.70
N ARG A 96 29.90 -14.24 32.82
CA ARG A 96 28.91 -13.26 33.33
C ARG A 96 27.66 -13.13 32.46
N GLY A 97 27.78 -13.37 31.15
CA GLY A 97 26.65 -13.43 30.23
C GLY A 97 25.94 -14.78 30.23
N LEU A 98 26.30 -15.67 31.15
CA LEU A 98 25.83 -17.04 31.22
C LEU A 98 26.12 -17.87 29.96
N ASP A 99 27.04 -17.43 29.10
CA ASP A 99 27.52 -18.21 27.98
C ASP A 99 28.40 -19.35 28.49
N THR A 100 28.25 -20.54 27.90
CA THR A 100 29.24 -21.62 28.01
C THR A 100 30.31 -21.47 26.93
N PRO A 101 31.45 -22.19 26.99
CA PRO A 101 32.42 -22.18 25.89
C PRO A 101 31.79 -22.53 24.54
N LEU A 102 30.78 -23.42 24.52
CA LEU A 102 30.05 -23.77 23.30
C LEU A 102 29.26 -22.58 22.72
N HIS A 103 28.68 -21.72 23.57
CA HIS A 103 28.05 -20.47 23.11
C HIS A 103 29.07 -19.53 22.46
N CYS A 104 30.29 -19.40 23.04
CA CYS A 104 31.34 -18.58 22.45
C CYS A 104 31.81 -19.10 21.09
N ALA A 105 32.02 -20.43 20.97
CA ALA A 105 32.30 -21.07 19.69
C ALA A 105 31.15 -20.85 18.70
N ALA A 106 29.90 -20.87 19.17
CA ALA A 106 28.72 -20.64 18.35
C ALA A 106 28.59 -19.24 17.79
N LYS A 107 28.81 -18.22 18.62
CA LYS A 107 28.83 -16.81 18.19
C LYS A 107 29.94 -16.57 17.16
N ALA A 108 31.12 -17.14 17.41
CA ALA A 108 32.30 -16.95 16.57
C ALA A 108 32.27 -17.79 15.28
N GLY A 109 31.60 -18.95 15.28
CA GLY A 109 31.50 -19.86 14.13
C GLY A 109 32.61 -20.88 14.03
N HIS A 110 33.32 -21.18 15.12
CA HIS A 110 34.47 -22.08 15.14
C HIS A 110 34.04 -23.54 15.26
N ARG A 111 33.87 -24.20 14.10
CA ARG A 111 33.30 -25.54 13.98
C ARG A 111 34.13 -26.61 14.68
N GLU A 112 35.45 -26.56 14.54
CA GLU A 112 36.39 -27.53 15.08
C GLU A 112 36.42 -27.46 16.61
N VAL A 113 36.43 -26.24 17.17
CA VAL A 113 36.35 -26.06 18.63
C VAL A 113 35.02 -26.59 19.17
N ALA A 114 33.91 -26.31 18.48
CA ALA A 114 32.60 -26.82 18.89
C ALA A 114 32.54 -28.36 18.86
N ALA A 115 33.16 -29.01 17.86
CA ALA A 115 33.25 -30.47 17.81
C ALA A 115 34.00 -31.04 19.03
N CYS A 116 35.13 -30.45 19.41
CA CYS A 116 35.87 -30.81 20.62
C CYS A 116 35.04 -30.60 21.90
N LEU A 117 34.28 -29.51 21.97
CA LEU A 117 33.43 -29.22 23.13
C LEU A 117 32.24 -30.20 23.24
N LEU A 118 31.63 -30.56 22.11
CA LEU A 118 30.51 -31.51 22.08
C LEU A 118 30.95 -32.91 22.52
N SER A 119 32.12 -33.38 22.05
CA SER A 119 32.67 -34.66 22.49
C SER A 119 33.01 -34.66 23.98
N ALA A 120 33.62 -33.58 24.47
CA ALA A 120 33.92 -33.43 25.90
C ALA A 120 32.64 -33.34 26.77
N MET A 121 31.61 -32.63 26.32
CA MET A 121 30.33 -32.52 27.03
C MET A 121 29.63 -33.87 27.18
N ARG A 122 29.68 -34.72 26.15
CA ARG A 122 29.10 -36.06 26.18
C ARG A 122 29.87 -37.04 27.07
N ALA A 123 31.19 -36.89 27.14
CA ALA A 123 32.04 -37.72 27.98
C ALA A 123 32.03 -37.28 29.46
N GLY A 124 31.72 -36.02 29.76
CA GLY A 124 31.92 -35.37 31.06
C GLY A 124 30.84 -35.62 32.14
N GLY A 125 30.06 -36.70 32.05
CA GLY A 125 29.00 -37.03 33.01
C GLY A 125 27.72 -36.19 32.86
N GLU A 126 26.78 -36.33 33.80
CA GLU A 126 25.44 -35.72 33.70
C GLU A 126 25.46 -34.19 33.66
N GLU A 127 26.32 -33.53 34.43
CA GLU A 127 26.41 -32.06 34.47
C GLU A 127 26.91 -31.48 33.14
N ALA A 128 27.90 -32.11 32.51
CA ALA A 128 28.43 -31.67 31.22
C ALA A 128 27.42 -31.94 30.08
N ALA A 129 26.68 -33.04 30.16
CA ALA A 129 25.59 -33.32 29.23
C ALA A 129 24.41 -32.35 29.41
N ALA A 130 24.09 -31.95 30.64
CA ALA A 130 23.10 -30.91 30.91
C ALA A 130 23.54 -29.55 30.38
N ALA A 131 24.85 -29.24 30.43
CA ALA A 131 25.41 -28.00 29.92
C ALA A 131 25.25 -27.81 28.40
N LEU A 132 25.02 -28.89 27.64
CA LEU A 132 24.67 -28.82 26.21
C LEU A 132 23.37 -28.02 25.98
N ARG A 133 22.39 -28.21 26.86
CA ARG A 133 21.07 -27.53 26.83
C ARG A 133 21.07 -26.20 27.59
N ALA A 134 22.24 -25.75 28.06
CA ALA A 134 22.33 -24.52 28.83
C ALA A 134 21.90 -23.31 27.99
N ARG A 135 21.22 -22.36 28.63
CA ARG A 135 20.75 -21.11 28.02
C ARG A 135 21.60 -19.94 28.50
N ASN A 136 21.95 -18.97 27.68
CA ASN A 136 22.65 -17.77 28.15
C ASN A 136 21.69 -16.74 28.78
N CYS A 137 22.16 -15.52 29.07
CA CYS A 137 21.34 -14.46 29.66
C CYS A 137 20.19 -13.95 28.78
N LEU A 138 20.16 -14.33 27.50
CA LEU A 138 19.06 -14.07 26.57
C LEU A 138 18.10 -15.27 26.46
N GLY A 139 18.30 -16.31 27.28
CA GLY A 139 17.61 -17.58 27.14
C GLY A 139 18.05 -18.41 25.92
N ALA A 140 19.07 -17.97 25.17
CA ALA A 140 19.47 -18.60 23.92
C ALA A 140 20.37 -19.82 24.15
N THR A 141 20.18 -20.86 23.34
CA THR A 141 21.09 -22.03 23.27
C THR A 141 22.26 -21.77 22.32
N ALA A 142 23.27 -22.63 22.35
CA ALA A 142 24.38 -22.55 21.39
C ALA A 142 23.91 -22.64 19.92
N LEU A 143 22.90 -23.48 19.62
CA LEU A 143 22.31 -23.56 18.28
C LEU A 143 21.64 -22.24 17.89
N TYR A 144 20.88 -21.63 18.80
CA TYR A 144 20.24 -20.33 18.55
C TYR A 144 21.29 -19.26 18.19
N GLU A 145 22.39 -19.16 18.95
CA GLU A 145 23.46 -18.19 18.66
C GLU A 145 24.18 -18.49 17.33
N ALA A 146 24.37 -19.77 16.98
CA ALA A 146 24.91 -20.15 15.68
C ALA A 146 24.00 -19.69 14.52
N VAL A 147 22.69 -19.83 14.67
CA VAL A 147 21.70 -19.34 13.69
C VAL A 147 21.72 -17.81 13.62
N ARG A 148 21.65 -17.13 14.78
CA ARG A 148 21.65 -15.67 14.90
C ARG A 148 22.86 -15.02 14.22
N HIS A 149 24.03 -15.64 14.35
CA HIS A 149 25.29 -15.19 13.75
C HIS A 149 25.57 -15.79 12.36
N ARG A 150 24.58 -16.44 11.73
CA ARG A 150 24.66 -16.98 10.36
C ARG A 150 25.79 -18.01 10.16
N ARG A 151 26.08 -18.83 11.17
CA ARG A 151 27.14 -19.86 11.15
C ARG A 151 26.66 -21.19 10.58
N VAL A 152 26.43 -21.26 9.27
CA VAL A 152 25.83 -22.43 8.58
C VAL A 152 26.59 -23.74 8.87
N GLY A 153 27.93 -23.73 8.74
CA GLY A 153 28.74 -24.93 8.96
C GLY A 153 28.68 -25.47 10.40
N LEU A 154 28.46 -24.57 11.37
CA LEU A 154 28.29 -24.97 12.75
C LEU A 154 26.87 -25.44 13.07
N VAL A 155 25.85 -24.80 12.46
CA VAL A 155 24.46 -25.30 12.53
C VAL A 155 24.40 -26.73 12.00
N ASP A 156 25.10 -27.03 10.91
CA ASP A 156 25.18 -28.39 10.37
C ASP A 156 25.77 -29.39 11.38
N LEU A 157 26.90 -29.02 12.02
CA LEU A 157 27.51 -29.84 13.09
C LEU A 157 26.54 -30.06 14.26
N LEU A 158 25.92 -28.98 14.76
CA LEU A 158 25.00 -29.05 15.91
C LEU A 158 23.74 -29.85 15.59
N MET A 159 23.24 -29.81 14.35
CA MET A 159 22.09 -30.62 13.94
C MET A 159 22.46 -32.11 13.73
N THR A 160 23.72 -32.43 13.41
CA THR A 160 24.20 -33.82 13.34
C THR A 160 24.43 -34.38 14.73
N GLU A 161 25.12 -33.60 15.57
CA GLU A 161 25.54 -34.07 16.89
C GLU A 161 24.46 -33.88 17.94
N ALA A 162 23.79 -32.74 18.01
CA ALA A 162 22.85 -32.39 19.09
C ALA A 162 21.50 -31.82 18.56
N PRO A 163 20.73 -32.61 17.76
CA PRO A 163 19.48 -32.15 17.15
C PRO A 163 18.43 -31.70 18.18
N GLU A 164 18.48 -32.20 19.42
CA GLU A 164 17.60 -31.79 20.52
C GLU A 164 17.58 -30.28 20.78
N LEU A 165 18.67 -29.57 20.44
CA LEU A 165 18.80 -28.12 20.68
C LEU A 165 17.84 -27.31 19.79
N SER A 166 17.36 -27.89 18.69
CA SER A 166 16.39 -27.26 17.79
C SER A 166 14.99 -27.13 18.40
N SER A 167 14.66 -27.97 19.40
CA SER A 167 13.39 -27.93 20.12
C SER A 167 13.29 -26.77 21.12
N LEU A 168 14.43 -26.23 21.54
CA LEU A 168 14.51 -25.23 22.61
C LEU A 168 14.41 -23.82 22.04
N ALA A 169 13.31 -23.14 22.34
CA ALA A 169 13.17 -21.70 22.06
C ALA A 169 13.95 -20.86 23.08
N ALA A 170 14.35 -19.65 22.65
CA ALA A 170 14.92 -18.63 23.52
C ALA A 170 13.82 -17.89 24.31
N GLU A 171 14.21 -17.04 25.26
CA GLU A 171 13.26 -16.31 26.13
C GLU A 171 12.40 -15.30 25.37
N ASP A 172 12.89 -14.81 24.23
CA ASP A 172 12.14 -13.94 23.31
C ASP A 172 10.98 -14.68 22.58
N GLY A 173 10.88 -16.00 22.75
CA GLY A 173 9.89 -16.87 22.11
C GLY A 173 10.29 -17.33 20.70
N PHE A 174 11.50 -17.02 20.24
CA PHE A 174 11.98 -17.40 18.92
C PHE A 174 12.61 -18.79 18.99
N SER A 175 12.11 -19.72 18.18
CA SER A 175 12.81 -20.98 17.93
C SER A 175 13.97 -20.78 16.95
N PRO A 176 14.98 -21.67 16.96
CA PRO A 176 16.05 -21.64 15.97
C PRO A 176 15.53 -21.71 14.52
N LEU A 177 14.46 -22.49 14.26
CA LEU A 177 13.84 -22.59 12.94
C LEU A 177 13.13 -21.28 12.54
N TYR A 178 12.36 -20.67 13.45
CA TYR A 178 11.73 -19.37 13.20
C TYR A 178 12.79 -18.31 12.92
N LEU A 179 13.86 -18.28 13.71
CA LEU A 179 14.96 -17.34 13.53
C LEU A 179 15.61 -17.52 12.15
N ALA A 180 15.92 -18.76 11.75
CA ALA A 180 16.47 -19.08 10.43
C ALA A 180 15.59 -18.59 9.27
N ALA A 181 14.26 -18.74 9.40
CA ALA A 181 13.31 -18.23 8.43
C ALA A 181 13.25 -16.68 8.43
N SER A 182 13.35 -16.04 9.61
CA SER A 182 13.28 -14.58 9.74
C SER A 182 14.53 -13.85 9.23
N ILE A 183 15.69 -14.50 9.28
CA ILE A 183 16.94 -13.98 8.71
C ILE A 183 17.09 -14.29 7.22
N ASP A 184 16.08 -14.92 6.62
CA ASP A 184 16.03 -15.33 5.22
C ASP A 184 17.21 -16.24 4.82
N SER A 185 17.43 -17.30 5.60
CA SER A 185 18.51 -18.26 5.33
C SER A 185 17.96 -19.66 5.01
N LEU A 186 17.73 -19.89 3.71
CA LEU A 186 17.27 -21.19 3.20
C LEU A 186 18.20 -22.35 3.64
N GLN A 187 19.52 -22.14 3.58
CA GLN A 187 20.49 -23.17 3.97
C GLN A 187 20.32 -23.57 5.44
N MET A 188 20.07 -22.61 6.33
CA MET A 188 19.86 -22.91 7.74
C MET A 188 18.55 -23.63 7.98
N VAL A 189 17.47 -23.20 7.32
CA VAL A 189 16.18 -23.90 7.38
C VAL A 189 16.35 -25.35 6.94
N GLN A 190 16.98 -25.60 5.80
CA GLN A 190 17.27 -26.95 5.30
C GLN A 190 18.07 -27.79 6.30
N ARG A 191 19.08 -27.21 6.95
CA ARG A 191 19.88 -27.92 7.96
C ARG A 191 19.13 -28.21 9.26
N ILE A 192 18.17 -27.36 9.63
CA ILE A 192 17.37 -27.53 10.86
C ILE A 192 16.22 -28.51 10.63
N VAL A 193 15.54 -28.47 9.48
CA VAL A 193 14.38 -29.35 9.22
C VAL A 193 14.75 -30.72 8.66
N ARG A 194 16.02 -30.95 8.29
CA ARG A 194 16.46 -32.24 7.76
C ARG A 194 16.17 -33.36 8.78
N PRO A 195 15.67 -34.53 8.32
CA PRO A 195 15.62 -35.71 9.15
C PRO A 195 17.01 -36.09 9.65
N SER A 196 17.07 -36.74 10.82
CA SER A 196 18.30 -37.37 11.29
C SER A 196 18.69 -38.54 10.37
N LEU A 197 19.95 -39.01 10.49
CA LEU A 197 20.46 -40.12 9.67
C LEU A 197 19.60 -41.40 9.78
N ASP A 198 18.95 -41.59 10.93
CA ASP A 198 18.07 -42.74 11.21
C ASP A 198 16.65 -42.56 10.65
N GLY A 199 16.39 -41.49 9.89
CA GLY A 199 15.09 -41.17 9.29
C GLY A 199 14.09 -40.53 10.24
N THR A 200 14.47 -40.25 11.50
CA THR A 200 13.60 -39.56 12.46
C THR A 200 13.39 -38.09 12.04
N PRO A 201 12.16 -37.57 12.09
CA PRO A 201 11.88 -36.16 11.87
C PRO A 201 12.69 -35.24 12.80
N SER A 202 12.99 -34.03 12.31
CA SER A 202 13.65 -33.04 13.14
C SER A 202 12.76 -32.62 14.32
N PRO A 203 13.27 -32.60 15.58
CA PRO A 203 12.52 -32.15 16.75
C PRO A 203 12.42 -30.62 16.84
N ALA A 204 12.66 -29.91 15.74
CA ALA A 204 12.73 -28.46 15.72
C ALA A 204 11.42 -27.83 16.21
N SER A 205 11.52 -26.85 17.11
CA SER A 205 10.37 -26.02 17.43
C SER A 205 10.12 -25.05 16.28
N TYR A 206 8.85 -24.84 15.94
CA TYR A 206 8.42 -23.84 14.96
C TYR A 206 7.94 -22.54 15.60
N SER A 207 8.02 -22.39 16.93
CA SER A 207 7.45 -21.26 17.67
C SER A 207 8.16 -19.94 17.38
N GLY A 208 7.39 -18.88 17.24
CA GLY A 208 7.87 -17.51 17.12
C GLY A 208 7.07 -16.55 18.01
N PRO A 209 7.48 -15.28 18.04
CA PRO A 209 6.83 -14.26 18.87
C PRO A 209 5.38 -14.03 18.42
N LYS A 210 4.53 -13.62 19.36
CA LYS A 210 3.11 -13.30 19.11
C LYS A 210 2.34 -14.44 18.43
N GLY A 211 2.65 -15.69 18.79
CA GLY A 211 2.00 -16.88 18.21
C GLY A 211 2.35 -17.17 16.76
N ARG A 212 3.25 -16.41 16.14
CA ARG A 212 3.71 -16.70 14.77
C ARG A 212 4.49 -18.02 14.75
N THR A 213 4.39 -18.74 13.65
CA THR A 213 5.18 -19.95 13.40
C THR A 213 6.29 -19.67 12.40
N ALA A 214 7.26 -20.58 12.28
CA ALA A 214 8.31 -20.48 11.26
C ALA A 214 7.73 -20.35 9.84
N LEU A 215 6.59 -21.01 9.57
CA LEU A 215 5.88 -20.89 8.30
C LEU A 215 5.35 -19.46 8.06
N HIS A 216 4.83 -18.78 9.10
CA HIS A 216 4.43 -17.36 8.98
C HIS A 216 5.58 -16.46 8.56
N SER A 217 6.82 -16.76 9.00
CA SER A 217 8.00 -16.01 8.56
C SER A 217 8.42 -16.42 7.15
N ALA A 218 8.35 -17.71 6.82
CA ALA A 218 8.81 -18.22 5.53
C ALA A 218 7.96 -17.73 4.34
N VAL A 219 6.65 -17.55 4.53
CA VAL A 219 5.76 -17.06 3.46
C VAL A 219 6.01 -15.59 3.08
N ILE A 220 6.64 -14.82 3.97
CA ILE A 220 7.01 -13.41 3.71
C ILE A 220 8.33 -13.32 2.96
N ALA A 221 9.20 -14.32 3.13
CA ALA A 221 10.53 -14.36 2.57
C ALA A 221 10.52 -14.93 1.14
N ILE A 222 11.00 -16.16 0.95
CA ILE A 222 11.10 -16.78 -0.38
C ILE A 222 10.29 -18.06 -0.52
N ARG A 223 9.86 -18.31 -1.76
CA ARG A 223 9.06 -19.49 -2.15
C ARG A 223 9.70 -20.82 -1.75
N GLU A 224 11.00 -20.98 -2.02
CA GLU A 224 11.71 -22.22 -1.74
C GLU A 224 11.80 -22.49 -0.22
N MET A 225 11.89 -21.45 0.61
CA MET A 225 11.90 -21.62 2.06
C MET A 225 10.54 -22.08 2.59
N THR A 226 9.45 -21.54 2.04
CA THR A 226 8.10 -22.05 2.33
C THR A 226 7.97 -23.53 1.95
N ARG A 227 8.45 -23.91 0.77
CA ARG A 227 8.44 -25.30 0.30
C ARG A 227 9.19 -26.24 1.23
N GLU A 228 10.39 -25.86 1.68
CA GLU A 228 11.20 -26.70 2.57
C GLU A 228 10.53 -26.90 3.94
N ILE A 229 9.88 -25.87 4.49
CA ILE A 229 9.10 -26.02 5.73
C ILE A 229 7.85 -26.89 5.52
N LEU A 230 7.21 -26.83 4.34
CA LEU A 230 6.04 -27.68 4.05
C LEU A 230 6.41 -29.16 3.85
N LYS A 231 7.62 -29.47 3.36
CA LYS A 231 8.13 -30.84 3.22
C LYS A 231 8.57 -31.48 4.54
N TRP A 232 8.72 -30.69 5.60
CA TRP A 232 9.09 -31.20 6.91
C TRP A 232 7.91 -31.97 7.52
N GLU A 233 7.98 -33.30 7.49
CA GLU A 233 6.91 -34.17 8.00
C GLU A 233 7.18 -34.62 9.44
N PRO A 234 6.13 -34.74 10.30
CA PRO A 234 4.72 -34.40 10.03
C PRO A 234 4.34 -32.93 10.29
N GLU A 235 5.21 -32.13 10.90
CA GLU A 235 4.84 -30.82 11.45
C GLU A 235 4.47 -29.79 10.38
N GLY A 236 5.17 -29.75 9.26
CA GLY A 236 5.06 -28.75 8.19
C GLY A 236 3.62 -28.50 7.72
N PRO A 237 2.88 -29.52 7.24
CA PRO A 237 1.48 -29.36 6.81
C PRO A 237 0.54 -28.91 7.92
N THR A 238 0.84 -29.22 9.20
CA THR A 238 -0.01 -28.79 10.32
C THR A 238 0.06 -27.28 10.56
N LEU A 239 1.17 -26.64 10.16
CA LEU A 239 1.41 -25.21 10.34
C LEU A 239 0.48 -24.33 9.50
N LEU A 240 -0.11 -24.87 8.42
CA LEU A 240 -1.07 -24.15 7.57
C LEU A 240 -2.29 -23.65 8.35
N THR A 241 -2.71 -24.41 9.37
CA THR A 241 -3.90 -24.07 10.18
C THR A 241 -3.58 -23.27 11.44
N LYS A 242 -2.29 -23.07 11.75
CA LYS A 242 -1.88 -22.30 12.93
C LYS A 242 -2.08 -20.82 12.66
N VAL A 243 -2.59 -20.11 13.67
CA VAL A 243 -2.87 -18.68 13.60
C VAL A 243 -1.90 -17.89 14.48
N ASP A 244 -1.56 -16.68 14.04
CA ASP A 244 -0.82 -15.71 14.86
C ASP A 244 -1.72 -15.04 15.92
N SER A 245 -1.16 -14.12 16.72
CA SER A 245 -1.90 -13.36 17.74
C SER A 245 -3.06 -12.51 17.21
N SER A 246 -3.14 -12.30 15.89
CA SER A 246 -4.23 -11.58 15.23
C SER A 246 -5.24 -12.54 14.59
N GLY A 247 -5.10 -13.85 14.78
CA GLY A 247 -5.94 -14.87 14.16
C GLY A 247 -5.53 -15.18 12.72
N ARG A 248 -4.43 -14.62 12.20
CA ARG A 248 -4.06 -14.77 10.79
C ARG A 248 -3.29 -16.06 10.58
N THR A 249 -3.69 -16.81 9.56
CA THR A 249 -2.92 -17.96 9.04
C THR A 249 -1.77 -17.50 8.14
N PRO A 250 -0.82 -18.39 7.77
CA PRO A 250 0.22 -18.09 6.79
C PRO A 250 -0.34 -17.60 5.44
N LEU A 251 -1.54 -18.03 5.03
CA LEU A 251 -2.19 -17.54 3.80
C LEU A 251 -2.48 -16.05 3.84
N HIS A 252 -3.00 -15.56 4.96
CA HIS A 252 -3.31 -14.14 5.11
C HIS A 252 -2.06 -13.30 4.90
N LEU A 253 -0.93 -13.72 5.49
CA LEU A 253 0.34 -13.03 5.31
C LEU A 253 0.82 -13.12 3.86
N ALA A 254 0.78 -14.31 3.24
CA ALA A 254 1.17 -14.47 1.84
C ALA A 254 0.36 -13.55 0.89
N ILE A 255 -0.93 -13.35 1.17
CA ILE A 255 -1.81 -12.44 0.43
C ILE A 255 -1.47 -10.97 0.69
N ILE A 256 -1.27 -10.58 1.96
CA ILE A 256 -0.90 -9.20 2.33
C ILE A 256 0.40 -8.77 1.65
N TYR A 257 1.37 -9.69 1.55
CA TYR A 257 2.65 -9.45 0.88
C TYR A 257 2.65 -9.81 -0.62
N GLU A 258 1.48 -10.10 -1.19
CA GLU A 258 1.25 -10.38 -2.62
C GLU A 258 2.16 -11.45 -3.24
N GLN A 259 2.54 -12.46 -2.45
CA GLN A 259 3.43 -13.54 -2.87
C GLN A 259 2.67 -14.61 -3.67
N LEU A 260 2.32 -14.30 -4.93
CA LEU A 260 1.51 -15.18 -5.80
C LEU A 260 2.04 -16.62 -5.88
N ASP A 261 3.35 -16.79 -6.03
CA ASP A 261 3.96 -18.13 -6.13
C ASP A 261 3.85 -18.92 -4.82
N VAL A 262 3.97 -18.23 -3.68
CA VAL A 262 3.82 -18.81 -2.34
C VAL A 262 2.36 -19.18 -2.09
N ILE A 263 1.42 -18.29 -2.43
CA ILE A 263 -0.02 -18.55 -2.34
C ILE A 263 -0.38 -19.78 -3.16
N GLY A 264 0.19 -19.91 -4.36
CA GLY A 264 0.00 -21.09 -5.19
C GLY A 264 0.44 -22.37 -4.47
N LEU A 265 1.67 -22.40 -3.95
CA LEU A 265 2.17 -23.55 -3.19
C LEU A 265 1.31 -23.87 -1.96
N LEU A 266 0.86 -22.86 -1.21
CA LEU A 266 0.03 -23.07 -0.01
C LEU A 266 -1.35 -23.66 -0.36
N LEU A 267 -1.93 -23.27 -1.49
CA LEU A 267 -3.25 -23.73 -1.94
C LEU A 267 -3.22 -25.10 -2.63
N ASP A 268 -2.07 -25.51 -3.14
CA ASP A 268 -1.89 -26.81 -3.81
C ASP A 268 -1.76 -27.98 -2.80
N VAL A 269 -1.54 -27.70 -1.51
CA VAL A 269 -1.48 -28.72 -0.45
C VAL A 269 -2.89 -29.30 -0.18
N PRO A 270 -3.08 -30.63 -0.03
CA PRO A 270 -4.40 -31.25 0.15
C PRO A 270 -5.20 -30.74 1.35
N THR A 271 -4.53 -30.22 2.38
CA THR A 271 -5.15 -29.67 3.60
C THR A 271 -5.45 -28.17 3.51
N SER A 272 -5.26 -27.54 2.35
CA SER A 272 -5.37 -26.09 2.16
C SER A 272 -6.80 -25.54 2.34
N ASP A 273 -7.81 -26.40 2.14
CA ASP A 273 -9.24 -26.07 2.27
C ASP A 273 -9.60 -25.45 3.62
N LYS A 274 -8.94 -25.89 4.71
CA LYS A 274 -9.18 -25.34 6.05
C LYS A 274 -8.59 -23.95 6.22
N GLN A 275 -7.40 -23.72 5.68
CA GLN A 275 -6.69 -22.44 5.79
C GLN A 275 -7.42 -21.33 5.02
N ALA A 276 -8.01 -21.67 3.86
CA ALA A 276 -8.81 -20.73 3.07
C ALA A 276 -10.13 -20.33 3.77
N ARG A 277 -10.62 -21.16 4.71
CA ARG A 277 -11.84 -20.94 5.52
C ARG A 277 -11.57 -20.50 6.95
N THR A 278 -10.34 -20.21 7.29
CA THR A 278 -10.02 -19.65 8.62
C THR A 278 -10.09 -18.14 8.53
N SER A 279 -10.87 -17.50 9.39
CA SER A 279 -10.90 -16.05 9.53
C SER A 279 -9.92 -15.56 10.61
N ASP A 280 -9.51 -14.31 10.49
CA ASP A 280 -8.75 -13.62 11.54
C ASP A 280 -9.65 -13.11 12.68
N HIS A 281 -9.07 -12.41 13.67
CA HIS A 281 -9.83 -11.85 14.80
C HIS A 281 -10.84 -10.76 14.43
N ARG A 282 -10.89 -10.32 13.16
CA ARG A 282 -11.89 -9.38 12.62
C ARG A 282 -12.93 -10.10 11.75
N GLY A 283 -12.90 -11.42 11.71
CA GLY A 283 -13.73 -12.22 10.82
C GLY A 283 -13.25 -12.18 9.36
N LEU A 284 -12.08 -11.59 9.06
CA LEU A 284 -11.61 -11.49 7.68
C LEU A 284 -11.01 -12.82 7.25
N PHE A 285 -11.65 -13.43 6.25
CA PHE A 285 -11.12 -14.58 5.54
C PHE A 285 -10.06 -14.16 4.50
N PRO A 286 -9.22 -15.09 4.00
CA PRO A 286 -8.22 -14.82 2.96
C PRO A 286 -8.77 -14.09 1.73
N ILE A 287 -10.01 -14.39 1.32
CA ILE A 287 -10.67 -13.72 0.18
C ILE A 287 -10.98 -12.25 0.47
N HIS A 288 -11.36 -11.90 1.70
CA HIS A 288 -11.54 -10.50 2.12
C HIS A 288 -10.22 -9.76 2.05
N THR A 289 -9.14 -10.37 2.57
CA THR A 289 -7.80 -9.80 2.50
C THR A 289 -7.34 -9.59 1.05
N ALA A 290 -7.58 -10.55 0.15
CA ALA A 290 -7.25 -10.42 -1.26
C ALA A 290 -8.02 -9.26 -1.93
N ALA A 291 -9.29 -9.09 -1.56
CA ALA A 291 -10.14 -8.02 -2.04
C ALA A 291 -9.71 -6.64 -1.52
N MET A 292 -9.20 -6.56 -0.29
CA MET A 292 -8.63 -5.33 0.27
C MET A 292 -7.30 -4.95 -0.39
N VAL A 293 -6.46 -5.95 -0.71
CA VAL A 293 -5.18 -5.76 -1.38
C VAL A 293 -5.36 -5.32 -2.84
N GLY A 294 -6.40 -5.82 -3.52
CA GLY A 294 -6.73 -5.43 -4.90
C GLY A 294 -6.32 -6.43 -5.98
N SER A 295 -5.95 -7.65 -5.60
CA SER A 295 -5.40 -8.65 -6.52
C SER A 295 -6.48 -9.62 -7.03
N THR A 296 -6.90 -9.42 -8.28
CA THR A 296 -7.94 -10.25 -8.93
C THR A 296 -7.49 -11.70 -9.14
N ARG A 297 -6.20 -11.92 -9.42
CA ARG A 297 -5.61 -13.26 -9.60
C ARG A 297 -5.73 -14.12 -8.35
N ILE A 298 -5.52 -13.52 -7.17
CA ILE A 298 -5.64 -14.22 -5.89
C ILE A 298 -7.11 -14.58 -5.64
N ILE A 299 -8.03 -13.65 -5.93
CA ILE A 299 -9.47 -13.89 -5.78
C ILE A 299 -9.90 -15.07 -6.65
N ASP A 300 -9.50 -15.11 -7.93
CA ASP A 300 -9.86 -16.21 -8.83
C ASP A 300 -9.37 -17.57 -8.29
N LYS A 301 -8.12 -17.62 -7.81
CA LYS A 301 -7.55 -18.85 -7.24
C LYS A 301 -8.22 -19.27 -5.93
N LEU A 302 -8.66 -18.33 -5.11
CA LEU A 302 -9.40 -18.62 -3.87
C LEU A 302 -10.83 -19.09 -4.15
N VAL A 303 -11.51 -18.48 -5.12
CA VAL A 303 -12.87 -18.88 -5.52
C VAL A 303 -12.88 -20.28 -6.14
N GLU A 304 -11.86 -20.63 -6.93
CA GLU A 304 -11.70 -21.98 -7.47
C GLU A 304 -11.64 -23.05 -6.36
N LYS A 305 -10.99 -22.73 -5.22
CA LYS A 305 -10.85 -23.63 -4.07
C LYS A 305 -12.02 -23.59 -3.09
N CYS A 306 -12.71 -22.45 -2.98
CA CYS A 306 -13.78 -22.22 -2.02
C CYS A 306 -15.07 -21.86 -2.74
N PRO A 307 -15.90 -22.83 -3.15
CA PRO A 307 -17.17 -22.55 -3.84
C PRO A 307 -18.20 -21.82 -2.94
N ASP A 308 -18.02 -21.91 -1.63
CA ASP A 308 -18.79 -21.27 -0.56
C ASP A 308 -18.43 -19.79 -0.31
N TYR A 309 -17.61 -19.17 -1.18
CA TYR A 309 -17.12 -17.80 -1.03
C TYR A 309 -18.20 -16.72 -0.83
N CYS A 310 -19.45 -16.97 -1.27
CA CYS A 310 -20.56 -16.02 -1.12
C CYS A 310 -21.10 -15.95 0.33
N GLU A 311 -20.89 -17.00 1.13
CA GLU A 311 -21.40 -17.10 2.51
C GLU A 311 -20.39 -16.58 3.54
N MET A 312 -19.15 -16.37 3.13
CA MET A 312 -18.07 -15.90 3.97
C MET A 312 -18.23 -14.40 4.22
N VAL A 313 -18.52 -14.03 5.48
CA VAL A 313 -18.71 -12.65 5.92
C VAL A 313 -17.84 -12.33 7.11
N ASP A 314 -17.37 -11.09 7.20
CA ASP A 314 -16.59 -10.60 8.34
C ASP A 314 -17.43 -10.32 9.59
N ASP A 315 -16.81 -9.82 10.66
CA ASP A 315 -17.48 -9.51 11.92
C ASP A 315 -18.50 -8.36 11.82
N GLN A 316 -18.58 -7.67 10.68
CA GLN A 316 -19.60 -6.67 10.36
C GLN A 316 -20.67 -7.22 9.42
N GLY A 317 -20.66 -8.53 9.11
CA GLY A 317 -21.55 -9.16 8.15
C GLY A 317 -21.22 -8.79 6.70
N ARG A 318 -20.03 -8.27 6.43
CA ARG A 318 -19.62 -7.80 5.10
C ARG A 318 -18.93 -8.91 4.34
N ASN A 319 -19.30 -9.08 3.08
CA ASN A 319 -18.57 -9.95 2.15
C ASN A 319 -17.34 -9.23 1.55
N PHE A 320 -16.51 -9.95 0.80
CA PHE A 320 -15.28 -9.40 0.22
C PHE A 320 -15.50 -8.24 -0.78
N LEU A 321 -16.67 -8.12 -1.41
CA LEU A 321 -16.99 -6.98 -2.27
C LEU A 321 -17.18 -5.69 -1.45
N HIS A 322 -17.79 -5.76 -0.27
CA HIS A 322 -17.86 -4.61 0.64
C HIS A 322 -16.45 -4.13 1.02
N CYS A 323 -15.54 -5.06 1.36
CA CYS A 323 -14.15 -4.75 1.71
C CYS A 323 -13.39 -4.14 0.53
N ALA A 324 -13.57 -4.66 -0.69
CA ALA A 324 -12.99 -4.08 -1.91
C ALA A 324 -13.43 -2.62 -2.11
N ILE A 325 -14.72 -2.34 -1.89
CA ILE A 325 -15.28 -0.98 -2.04
C ILE A 325 -14.74 -0.05 -0.96
N GLU A 326 -14.72 -0.47 0.30
CA GLU A 326 -14.16 0.32 1.41
C GLU A 326 -12.70 0.76 1.13
N HIS A 327 -11.92 -0.11 0.50
CA HIS A 327 -10.51 0.14 0.17
C HIS A 327 -10.32 0.73 -1.24
N ASN A 328 -11.40 1.15 -1.91
CA ASN A 328 -11.39 1.75 -3.25
C ASN A 328 -10.71 0.87 -4.33
N GLN A 329 -10.89 -0.44 -4.26
CA GLN A 329 -10.29 -1.41 -5.18
C GLN A 329 -11.13 -1.57 -6.46
N GLU A 330 -11.09 -0.56 -7.33
CA GLU A 330 -11.89 -0.51 -8.56
C GLU A 330 -11.64 -1.72 -9.50
N THR A 331 -10.40 -2.18 -9.60
CA THR A 331 -10.01 -3.32 -10.44
C THR A 331 -10.73 -4.59 -10.00
N VAL A 332 -10.78 -4.84 -8.70
CA VAL A 332 -11.49 -5.96 -8.08
C VAL A 332 -12.98 -5.82 -8.29
N VAL A 333 -13.58 -4.65 -8.05
CA VAL A 333 -15.02 -4.44 -8.27
C VAL A 333 -15.39 -4.70 -9.73
N ARG A 334 -14.60 -4.18 -10.68
CA ARG A 334 -14.83 -4.41 -12.11
C ARG A 334 -14.78 -5.90 -12.45
N HIS A 335 -13.76 -6.59 -11.95
CA HIS A 335 -13.58 -8.03 -12.16
C HIS A 335 -14.74 -8.84 -11.58
N ILE A 336 -15.19 -8.49 -10.36
CA ILE A 336 -16.36 -9.10 -9.72
C ILE A 336 -17.60 -8.90 -10.59
N CYS A 337 -17.90 -7.66 -11.00
CA CYS A 337 -19.06 -7.33 -11.83
C CYS A 337 -19.07 -8.02 -13.21
N GLN A 338 -17.89 -8.34 -13.76
CA GLN A 338 -17.77 -8.96 -15.08
C GLN A 338 -17.83 -10.48 -15.03
N ASN A 339 -17.19 -11.10 -14.03
CA ASN A 339 -16.98 -12.54 -14.00
C ASN A 339 -17.91 -13.26 -13.00
N TYR A 340 -18.50 -12.53 -12.06
CA TYR A 340 -19.30 -13.09 -10.97
C TYR A 340 -20.71 -12.50 -11.02
N THR A 341 -21.67 -13.29 -11.49
CA THR A 341 -23.08 -12.89 -11.63
C THR A 341 -23.96 -13.33 -10.46
N SER A 342 -23.36 -13.61 -9.31
CA SER A 342 -24.10 -13.99 -8.10
C SER A 342 -24.84 -12.79 -7.51
N ALA A 343 -26.17 -12.80 -7.64
CA ALA A 343 -27.04 -11.79 -7.01
C ALA A 343 -26.86 -11.77 -5.48
N VAL A 344 -26.61 -12.93 -4.87
CA VAL A 344 -26.37 -13.08 -3.43
C VAL A 344 -25.16 -12.24 -3.00
N LEU A 345 -24.04 -12.32 -3.75
CA LEU A 345 -22.84 -11.54 -3.44
C LEU A 345 -23.07 -10.03 -3.64
N LEU A 346 -23.68 -9.65 -4.75
CA LEU A 346 -23.82 -8.26 -5.17
C LEU A 346 -24.82 -7.46 -4.31
N ASN A 347 -25.83 -8.14 -3.76
CA ASN A 347 -26.92 -7.54 -3.00
C ASN A 347 -26.93 -7.95 -1.52
N ALA A 348 -25.91 -8.66 -1.04
CA ALA A 348 -25.77 -8.97 0.38
C ALA A 348 -25.78 -7.68 1.21
N MET A 349 -26.35 -7.76 2.41
CA MET A 349 -26.40 -6.65 3.36
C MET A 349 -25.47 -6.94 4.53
N ASP A 350 -24.72 -5.93 4.95
CA ASP A 350 -23.97 -5.96 6.20
C ASP A 350 -24.88 -5.86 7.43
N TYR A 351 -24.29 -5.87 8.63
CA TYR A 351 -25.05 -5.71 9.87
C TYR A 351 -25.72 -4.35 10.04
N ASP A 352 -25.38 -3.33 9.25
CA ASP A 352 -26.10 -2.05 9.21
C ASP A 352 -27.22 -2.05 8.14
N GLY A 353 -27.38 -3.15 7.40
CA GLY A 353 -28.30 -3.27 6.27
C GLY A 353 -27.77 -2.63 4.98
N ASN A 354 -26.52 -2.16 4.97
CA ASN A 354 -25.92 -1.55 3.78
C ASN A 354 -25.50 -2.65 2.80
N THR A 355 -25.87 -2.49 1.54
CA THR A 355 -25.33 -3.30 0.45
C THR A 355 -23.99 -2.74 -0.04
N PRO A 356 -23.20 -3.47 -0.87
CA PRO A 356 -22.00 -2.93 -1.49
C PRO A 356 -22.27 -1.60 -2.22
N PHE A 357 -23.45 -1.47 -2.80
CA PHE A 357 -23.90 -0.26 -3.47
C PHE A 357 -24.08 0.94 -2.53
N HIS A 358 -24.60 0.72 -1.31
CA HIS A 358 -24.69 1.76 -0.29
C HIS A 358 -23.30 2.28 0.09
N LEU A 359 -22.34 1.37 0.32
CA LEU A 359 -20.96 1.74 0.66
C LEU A 359 -20.29 2.56 -0.46
N ALA A 360 -20.47 2.17 -1.72
CA ALA A 360 -19.91 2.91 -2.86
C ALA A 360 -20.39 4.37 -2.90
N VAL A 361 -21.65 4.61 -2.53
CA VAL A 361 -22.20 5.97 -2.42
C VAL A 361 -21.73 6.69 -1.16
N LYS A 362 -21.70 5.99 -0.01
CA LYS A 362 -21.20 6.52 1.28
C LYS A 362 -19.79 7.10 1.15
N TYR A 363 -18.89 6.34 0.51
CA TYR A 363 -17.49 6.72 0.32
C TYR A 363 -17.25 7.62 -0.91
N ARG A 364 -18.30 7.91 -1.71
CA ARG A 364 -18.25 8.86 -2.83
C ARG A 364 -17.31 8.42 -3.95
N PHE A 365 -17.36 7.14 -4.33
CA PHE A 365 -16.55 6.58 -5.41
C PHE A 365 -17.35 6.53 -6.72
N PRO A 366 -17.35 7.60 -7.56
CA PRO A 366 -18.18 7.68 -8.77
C PRO A 366 -17.92 6.52 -9.72
N ARG A 367 -16.67 6.09 -9.84
CA ARG A 367 -16.30 5.03 -10.76
C ARG A 367 -16.83 3.66 -10.34
N ILE A 368 -16.67 3.29 -9.06
CA ILE A 368 -17.26 2.10 -8.46
C ILE A 368 -18.79 2.13 -8.58
N VAL A 369 -19.42 3.29 -8.30
CA VAL A 369 -20.88 3.46 -8.48
C VAL A 369 -21.30 3.22 -9.93
N THR A 370 -20.55 3.71 -10.93
CA THR A 370 -20.88 3.45 -12.33
C THR A 370 -20.73 1.97 -12.70
N LEU A 371 -19.71 1.29 -12.19
CA LEU A 371 -19.50 -0.16 -12.43
C LEU A 371 -20.65 -0.99 -11.86
N LEU A 372 -21.06 -0.73 -10.62
CA LEU A 372 -22.18 -1.42 -9.99
C LEU A 372 -23.52 -1.11 -10.69
N LEU A 373 -23.72 0.12 -11.15
CA LEU A 373 -24.92 0.49 -11.92
C LEU A 373 -24.96 -0.19 -13.30
N GLN A 374 -23.82 -0.43 -13.95
CA GLN A 374 -23.76 -1.15 -15.23
C GLN A 374 -24.16 -2.62 -15.11
N THR A 375 -24.06 -3.19 -13.91
CA THR A 375 -24.44 -4.58 -13.59
C THR A 375 -25.92 -4.61 -13.19
N VAL A 376 -26.79 -5.07 -14.09
CA VAL A 376 -28.26 -5.01 -13.90
C VAL A 376 -28.74 -5.78 -12.66
N ILE A 377 -28.00 -6.81 -12.25
CA ILE A 377 -28.29 -7.66 -11.08
C ILE A 377 -28.21 -6.89 -9.76
N VAL A 378 -27.42 -5.80 -9.69
CA VAL A 378 -27.32 -4.99 -8.46
C VAL A 378 -28.64 -4.29 -8.20
N GLU A 379 -29.23 -4.47 -7.04
CA GLU A 379 -30.49 -3.82 -6.67
C GLU A 379 -30.23 -2.45 -6.04
N ILE A 380 -30.77 -1.39 -6.65
CA ILE A 380 -30.54 0.00 -6.23
C ILE A 380 -31.63 0.54 -5.29
N GLY A 381 -32.68 -0.24 -5.06
CA GLY A 381 -33.85 0.12 -4.26
C GLY A 381 -33.88 -0.49 -2.86
N ILE A 382 -32.87 -1.29 -2.50
CA ILE A 382 -32.73 -1.86 -1.16
C ILE A 382 -32.53 -0.70 -0.17
N THR A 383 -33.17 -0.81 1.00
CA THR A 383 -33.00 0.13 2.11
C THR A 383 -32.19 -0.51 3.22
N ASN A 384 -31.32 0.28 3.85
CA ASN A 384 -30.58 -0.14 5.03
C ASN A 384 -31.46 -0.17 6.30
N LYS A 385 -30.88 -0.47 7.47
CA LYS A 385 -31.62 -0.51 8.75
C LYS A 385 -32.25 0.83 9.14
N ASP A 386 -31.70 1.94 8.67
CA ASP A 386 -32.27 3.29 8.85
C ASP A 386 -33.43 3.59 7.88
N GLY A 387 -33.81 2.63 7.02
CA GLY A 387 -34.81 2.84 5.97
C GLY A 387 -34.31 3.69 4.80
N LEU A 388 -33.00 3.94 4.69
CA LEU A 388 -32.41 4.79 3.66
C LEU A 388 -31.96 3.97 2.47
N THR A 389 -32.28 4.43 1.26
CA THR A 389 -31.64 3.89 0.04
C THR A 389 -30.25 4.48 -0.14
N ALA A 390 -29.44 3.87 -1.01
CA ALA A 390 -28.15 4.43 -1.42
C ALA A 390 -28.26 5.87 -1.96
N ARG A 391 -29.37 6.21 -2.63
CA ARG A 391 -29.63 7.57 -3.10
C ARG A 391 -29.89 8.54 -1.96
N ASP A 392 -30.63 8.12 -0.93
CA ASP A 392 -30.90 8.93 0.25
C ASP A 392 -29.62 9.22 1.03
N LEU A 393 -28.74 8.22 1.13
CA LEU A 393 -27.42 8.37 1.74
C LEU A 393 -26.55 9.40 0.99
N GLY A 394 -26.55 9.35 -0.35
CA GLY A 394 -25.86 10.35 -1.17
C GLY A 394 -26.44 11.76 -1.03
N LEU A 395 -27.77 11.89 -0.93
CA LEU A 395 -28.44 13.17 -0.72
C LEU A 395 -28.16 13.76 0.66
N ARG A 396 -28.07 12.93 1.72
CA ARG A 396 -27.69 13.37 3.08
C ARG A 396 -26.25 13.90 3.13
N GLY A 397 -25.36 13.40 2.27
CA GLY A 397 -24.01 13.92 2.12
C GLY A 397 -23.93 15.31 1.50
N LEU A 398 -24.99 15.81 0.86
CA LEU A 398 -25.02 17.15 0.26
C LEU A 398 -25.31 18.20 1.33
N VAL A 399 -24.38 19.12 1.52
CA VAL A 399 -24.53 20.30 2.37
C VAL A 399 -25.45 21.30 1.65
N ARG A 400 -26.54 21.70 2.30
CA ARG A 400 -27.45 22.73 1.77
C ARG A 400 -26.69 24.05 1.64
N GLY A 401 -26.86 24.74 0.51
CA GLY A 401 -26.25 26.04 0.26
C GLY A 401 -24.95 26.00 -0.54
N ARG A 402 -24.16 24.93 -0.42
CA ARG A 402 -22.90 24.76 -1.15
C ARG A 402 -23.10 24.65 -2.67
N LEU A 403 -22.32 25.41 -3.43
CA LEU A 403 -22.19 25.24 -4.87
C LEU A 403 -21.27 24.03 -5.14
N TYR A 404 -21.84 22.98 -5.72
CA TYR A 404 -21.08 21.81 -6.17
C TYR A 404 -20.65 22.01 -7.62
N PHE A 405 -19.34 21.90 -7.87
CA PHE A 405 -18.82 21.89 -9.22
C PHE A 405 -19.27 20.61 -9.96
N PRO A 406 -19.46 20.65 -11.29
CA PRO A 406 -19.82 19.46 -12.07
C PRO A 406 -18.86 18.27 -11.97
N LEU A 407 -17.64 18.52 -11.49
CA LEU A 407 -16.56 17.54 -11.29
C LEU A 407 -16.52 16.98 -9.85
N ASP A 408 -17.34 17.47 -8.92
CA ASP A 408 -17.35 16.96 -7.54
C ASP A 408 -17.84 15.50 -7.52
N PRO A 409 -17.09 14.54 -6.94
CA PRO A 409 -17.44 13.12 -6.93
C PRO A 409 -18.82 12.83 -6.34
N LEU A 410 -19.21 13.53 -5.27
CA LEU A 410 -20.52 13.37 -4.64
C LEU A 410 -21.63 13.90 -5.55
N TRP A 411 -21.38 15.03 -6.22
CA TRP A 411 -22.32 15.60 -7.18
C TRP A 411 -22.58 14.69 -8.36
N ILE A 412 -21.50 14.11 -8.90
CA ILE A 412 -21.55 13.09 -9.95
C ILE A 412 -22.41 11.93 -9.47
N VAL A 413 -22.05 11.28 -8.36
CA VAL A 413 -22.78 10.12 -7.80
C VAL A 413 -24.27 10.39 -7.63
N VAL A 414 -24.66 11.50 -6.98
CA VAL A 414 -26.08 11.82 -6.76
C VAL A 414 -26.84 12.01 -8.07
N HIS A 415 -26.23 12.66 -9.07
CA HIS A 415 -26.84 12.81 -10.39
C HIS A 415 -26.91 11.48 -11.15
N CYS A 416 -25.89 10.63 -11.04
CA CYS A 416 -25.89 9.27 -11.59
C CYS A 416 -27.10 8.49 -11.06
N LEU A 417 -27.28 8.48 -9.73
CA LEU A 417 -28.39 7.81 -9.06
C LEU A 417 -29.75 8.38 -9.49
N ARG A 418 -29.83 9.72 -9.58
CA ARG A 418 -31.02 10.40 -10.06
C ARG A 418 -31.38 9.98 -11.47
N TRP A 419 -30.43 9.85 -12.39
CA TRP A 419 -30.70 9.47 -13.77
C TRP A 419 -30.92 7.97 -13.96
N SER A 420 -30.23 7.13 -13.18
CA SER A 420 -30.25 5.66 -13.31
C SER A 420 -31.54 4.99 -12.87
N GLY A 421 -32.28 5.57 -11.93
CA GLY A 421 -33.57 4.99 -11.53
C GLY A 421 -33.86 5.13 -10.06
N ALA A 422 -32.79 5.22 -9.26
CA ALA A 422 -32.83 4.98 -7.82
C ALA A 422 -33.97 5.75 -7.14
N SER A 423 -34.82 5.01 -6.44
CA SER A 423 -35.89 5.55 -5.61
C SER A 423 -35.30 6.35 -4.43
N VAL A 424 -36.14 7.17 -3.84
CA VAL A 424 -35.90 7.84 -2.55
C VAL A 424 -36.94 7.20 -1.63
N ALA A 425 -36.53 6.59 -0.52
CA ALA A 425 -37.44 5.88 0.37
C ALA A 425 -38.36 6.86 1.10
N ASP A 426 -37.82 7.98 1.58
CA ASP A 426 -38.60 9.04 2.22
C ASP A 426 -38.06 10.44 1.87
N PRO A 427 -38.82 11.25 1.12
CA PRO A 427 -38.48 12.65 0.84
C PRO A 427 -38.38 13.53 2.10
N TYR A 428 -39.03 13.14 3.21
CA TYR A 428 -39.14 13.94 4.44
C TYR A 428 -37.97 13.74 5.41
N LEU A 429 -37.32 12.58 5.42
CA LEU A 429 -36.09 12.33 6.20
C LEU A 429 -34.88 13.22 5.78
N LEU A 430 -34.95 13.85 4.60
CA LEU A 430 -33.98 14.85 4.13
C LEU A 430 -34.14 16.22 4.81
N VAL A 431 -35.20 16.44 5.60
CA VAL A 431 -35.56 17.75 6.16
C VAL A 431 -34.90 17.99 7.51
N ASP A 432 -34.74 16.97 8.34
CA ASP A 432 -34.51 17.15 9.79
C ASP A 432 -33.04 17.07 10.26
N ASN A 433 -32.09 16.63 9.43
CA ASN A 433 -30.70 16.38 9.88
C ASN A 433 -29.60 17.04 9.05
N VAL A 434 -29.88 18.14 8.34
CA VAL A 434 -28.81 18.93 7.71
C VAL A 434 -28.29 19.91 8.77
N PRO A 435 -27.01 19.84 9.19
CA PRO A 435 -26.44 20.87 10.04
C PRO A 435 -26.56 22.19 9.28
N THR A 436 -27.32 23.13 9.83
CA THR A 436 -27.32 24.52 9.40
C THR A 436 -25.95 25.09 9.75
N GLY A 437 -24.97 24.82 8.88
CA GLY A 437 -23.63 25.42 8.91
C GLY A 437 -23.70 26.89 8.54
N ALA A 438 -24.45 27.67 9.30
CA ALA A 438 -24.30 29.10 9.34
C ALA A 438 -23.05 29.36 10.19
N GLU A 439 -21.88 29.50 9.55
CA GLU A 439 -20.77 30.37 10.04
C GLU A 439 -19.49 30.33 9.17
N GLU A 440 -19.30 29.39 8.23
CA GLU A 440 -18.12 29.41 7.32
C GLU A 440 -18.40 29.98 5.91
N GLU A 441 -19.63 30.44 5.64
CA GLU A 441 -20.13 30.76 4.28
C GLU A 441 -19.54 32.04 3.64
N THR A 442 -18.75 32.87 4.33
CA THR A 442 -18.44 34.22 3.84
C THR A 442 -17.10 34.41 3.13
N SER A 443 -16.12 33.51 3.29
CA SER A 443 -14.75 33.76 2.79
C SER A 443 -14.45 33.18 1.41
N HIS A 444 -14.91 31.97 1.10
CA HIS A 444 -14.57 31.28 -0.16
C HIS A 444 -15.48 31.67 -1.35
N GLU A 445 -16.79 31.86 -1.15
CA GLU A 445 -17.70 32.30 -2.22
C GLU A 445 -17.32 33.69 -2.76
N ASP A 446 -16.80 34.55 -1.88
CA ASP A 446 -16.39 35.92 -2.20
C ASP A 446 -15.06 35.94 -2.98
N TYR A 447 -14.18 34.95 -2.77
CA TYR A 447 -12.89 34.86 -3.46
C TYR A 447 -13.03 34.38 -4.91
N ASP A 448 -13.86 33.35 -5.16
CA ASP A 448 -14.07 32.79 -6.50
C ASP A 448 -14.88 33.73 -7.41
N THR A 449 -15.88 34.43 -6.85
CA THR A 449 -16.66 35.43 -7.59
C THR A 449 -15.82 36.67 -7.92
N LYS A 450 -14.95 37.14 -7.01
CA LYS A 450 -14.00 38.23 -7.28
C LYS A 450 -13.00 37.83 -8.36
N SER A 451 -12.41 36.65 -8.28
CA SER A 451 -11.45 36.15 -9.27
C SER A 451 -12.08 35.99 -10.65
N GLY A 452 -13.29 35.44 -10.71
CA GLY A 452 -14.06 35.32 -11.95
C GLY A 452 -14.42 36.67 -12.57
N THR A 453 -14.72 37.68 -11.73
CA THR A 453 -15.05 39.04 -12.20
C THR A 453 -13.81 39.74 -12.77
N ILE A 454 -12.64 39.56 -12.13
CA ILE A 454 -11.37 40.08 -12.65
C ILE A 454 -11.06 39.43 -14.00
N GLY A 455 -11.18 38.10 -14.11
CA GLY A 455 -10.94 37.37 -15.35
C GLY A 455 -11.88 37.80 -16.48
N SER A 456 -13.18 37.98 -16.20
CA SER A 456 -14.13 38.45 -17.21
C SER A 456 -13.86 39.89 -17.65
N VAL A 457 -13.58 40.79 -16.71
CA VAL A 457 -13.21 42.17 -17.07
C VAL A 457 -11.95 42.19 -17.93
N LEU A 458 -10.92 41.40 -17.59
CA LEU A 458 -9.69 41.31 -18.39
C LEU A 458 -9.95 40.86 -19.82
N ILE A 459 -10.73 39.78 -20.01
CA ILE A 459 -11.11 39.29 -21.35
C ILE A 459 -11.87 40.38 -22.13
N ALA A 460 -12.81 41.08 -21.49
CA ALA A 460 -13.56 42.16 -22.12
C ALA A 460 -12.64 43.32 -22.55
N THR A 461 -11.67 43.69 -21.71
CA THR A 461 -10.73 44.78 -22.02
C THR A 461 -9.81 44.46 -23.18
N VAL A 462 -9.29 43.22 -23.26
CA VAL A 462 -8.41 42.83 -24.37
C VAL A 462 -9.20 42.71 -25.67
N ALA A 463 -10.40 42.13 -25.63
CA ALA A 463 -11.26 42.07 -26.82
C ALA A 463 -11.65 43.47 -27.31
N PHE A 464 -12.01 44.38 -26.38
CA PHE A 464 -12.29 45.77 -26.72
C PHE A 464 -11.10 46.46 -27.39
N ALA A 465 -9.87 46.27 -26.88
CA ALA A 465 -8.67 46.83 -27.49
C ALA A 465 -8.41 46.25 -28.89
N ALA A 466 -8.56 44.93 -29.05
CA ALA A 466 -8.35 44.22 -30.29
C ALA A 466 -9.27 44.69 -31.43
N ALA A 467 -10.50 45.12 -31.10
CA ALA A 467 -11.44 45.69 -32.06
C ALA A 467 -10.95 46.99 -32.73
N PHE A 468 -10.08 47.77 -32.07
CA PHE A 468 -9.53 49.02 -32.61
C PHE A 468 -8.10 48.89 -33.14
N THR A 469 -7.36 47.86 -32.71
CA THR A 469 -6.02 47.53 -33.22
C THR A 469 -6.10 46.41 -34.25
N VAL A 470 -6.85 46.64 -35.34
CA VAL A 470 -7.10 45.62 -36.35
C VAL A 470 -5.83 45.19 -37.10
N PRO A 471 -5.59 43.88 -37.28
CA PRO A 471 -4.48 43.39 -38.09
C PRO A 471 -4.53 43.92 -39.53
N GLY A 472 -3.42 44.46 -40.02
CA GLY A 472 -3.30 44.99 -41.37
C GLY A 472 -3.71 46.46 -41.55
N GLY A 473 -4.22 47.13 -40.50
CA GLY A 473 -4.49 48.57 -40.51
C GLY A 473 -5.73 49.02 -41.30
N PHE A 474 -5.88 50.34 -41.43
CA PHE A 474 -7.03 50.98 -42.07
C PHE A 474 -6.66 51.51 -43.46
N VAL A 475 -7.65 51.53 -44.36
CA VAL A 475 -7.55 52.16 -45.67
C VAL A 475 -7.36 53.67 -45.46
N ALA A 476 -6.35 54.23 -46.13
CA ALA A 476 -6.01 55.65 -46.06
C ALA A 476 -7.16 56.56 -46.52
N ASP A 477 -7.14 57.81 -46.03
CA ASP A 477 -8.23 58.77 -46.16
C ASP A 477 -8.54 59.19 -47.61
N ASP A 478 -7.64 58.89 -48.55
CA ASP A 478 -7.75 59.25 -49.97
C ASP A 478 -8.62 58.29 -50.79
N HIS A 479 -9.15 57.21 -50.19
CA HIS A 479 -9.99 56.21 -50.85
C HIS A 479 -11.47 56.33 -50.41
N PRO A 480 -12.47 56.04 -51.27
CA PRO A 480 -13.90 56.09 -50.90
C PRO A 480 -14.34 55.21 -49.72
N ASN A 481 -13.46 54.32 -49.23
CA ASN A 481 -13.69 53.46 -48.08
C ASN A 481 -12.70 53.76 -46.94
N ALA A 482 -12.25 55.02 -46.82
CA ALA A 482 -11.40 55.52 -45.75
C ALA A 482 -11.87 55.05 -44.37
N GLY A 483 -10.94 54.58 -43.54
CA GLY A 483 -11.25 54.06 -42.20
C GLY A 483 -11.81 52.64 -42.16
N THR A 484 -11.98 51.95 -43.28
CA THR A 484 -12.29 50.50 -43.29
C THR A 484 -11.02 49.66 -43.17
N ALA A 485 -11.11 48.45 -42.59
CA ALA A 485 -9.95 47.57 -42.45
C ALA A 485 -9.47 47.03 -43.81
N ILE A 486 -8.16 47.06 -44.07
CA ILE A 486 -7.56 46.66 -45.35
C ILE A 486 -7.86 45.19 -45.69
N LEU A 487 -7.91 44.33 -44.67
CA LEU A 487 -8.12 42.88 -44.81
C LEU A 487 -9.59 42.46 -44.69
N ALA A 488 -10.56 43.39 -44.75
CA ALA A 488 -11.98 43.12 -44.49
C ALA A 488 -12.64 42.03 -45.37
N ARG A 489 -12.04 41.74 -46.54
CA ARG A 489 -12.52 40.70 -47.46
C ARG A 489 -11.98 39.30 -47.17
N ARG A 490 -10.91 39.16 -46.37
CA ARG A 490 -10.33 37.85 -46.03
C ARG A 490 -11.19 37.10 -45.03
N PHE A 491 -11.27 35.78 -45.19
CA PHE A 491 -12.01 34.92 -44.27
C PHE A 491 -11.47 35.03 -42.83
N ALA A 492 -10.15 34.96 -42.64
CA ALA A 492 -9.51 35.07 -41.33
C ALA A 492 -9.86 36.37 -40.59
N PHE A 493 -10.03 37.48 -41.33
CA PHE A 493 -10.45 38.76 -40.74
C PHE A 493 -11.89 38.71 -40.23
N ARG A 494 -12.81 38.11 -40.99
CA ARG A 494 -14.21 37.95 -40.54
C ARG A 494 -14.29 37.02 -39.33
N ALA A 495 -13.52 35.94 -39.33
CA ALA A 495 -13.44 35.00 -38.20
C ALA A 495 -12.84 35.65 -36.95
N PHE A 496 -11.81 36.48 -37.10
CA PHE A 496 -11.23 37.31 -36.04
C PHE A 496 -12.29 38.22 -35.41
N VAL A 497 -12.97 39.05 -36.20
CA VAL A 497 -13.97 40.02 -35.70
C VAL A 497 -15.15 39.30 -35.01
N VAL A 498 -15.65 38.19 -35.57
CA VAL A 498 -16.75 37.44 -34.95
C VAL A 498 -16.31 36.80 -33.62
N SER A 499 -15.10 36.27 -33.56
CA SER A 499 -14.57 35.64 -32.34
C SER A 499 -14.32 36.68 -31.24
N ASP A 500 -13.75 37.83 -31.62
CA ASP A 500 -13.46 38.94 -30.72
C ASP A 500 -14.74 39.58 -30.14
N THR A 501 -15.74 39.82 -30.99
CA THR A 501 -17.05 40.30 -30.55
C THR A 501 -17.77 39.30 -29.64
N MET A 502 -17.67 38.00 -29.91
CA MET A 502 -18.22 36.96 -29.04
C MET A 502 -17.51 36.93 -27.68
N ALA A 503 -16.18 37.08 -27.66
CA ALA A 503 -15.40 37.18 -26.43
C ALA A 503 -15.85 38.38 -25.59
N PHE A 504 -16.00 39.55 -26.23
CA PHE A 504 -16.47 40.77 -25.57
C PHE A 504 -17.87 40.61 -24.98
N VAL A 505 -18.86 40.17 -25.78
CA VAL A 505 -20.26 40.04 -25.33
C VAL A 505 -20.39 38.99 -24.22
N CYS A 506 -19.79 37.81 -24.38
CA CYS A 506 -19.83 36.78 -23.34
C CYS A 506 -19.25 37.30 -22.02
N SER A 507 -18.16 38.06 -22.09
CA SER A 507 -17.47 38.54 -20.91
C SER A 507 -18.18 39.70 -20.21
N VAL A 508 -18.83 40.62 -20.95
CA VAL A 508 -19.65 41.69 -20.37
C VAL A 508 -20.91 41.11 -19.69
N VAL A 509 -21.56 40.12 -20.32
CA VAL A 509 -22.72 39.45 -19.73
C VAL A 509 -22.29 38.61 -18.51
N ALA A 510 -21.14 37.94 -18.56
CA ALA A 510 -20.58 37.22 -17.42
C ALA A 510 -20.31 38.16 -16.23
N THR A 511 -19.67 39.30 -16.49
CA THR A 511 -19.38 40.33 -15.48
C THR A 511 -20.68 40.82 -14.83
N SER A 512 -21.71 41.09 -15.64
CA SER A 512 -23.03 41.48 -15.14
C SER A 512 -23.64 40.40 -14.24
N PHE A 513 -23.56 39.13 -14.64
CA PHE A 513 -24.07 38.01 -13.85
C PHE A 513 -23.28 37.78 -12.56
N LEU A 514 -21.97 38.00 -12.55
CA LEU A 514 -21.16 37.90 -11.33
C LEU A 514 -21.50 39.03 -10.34
N ILE A 515 -21.71 40.25 -10.84
CA ILE A 515 -22.12 41.40 -10.02
C ILE A 515 -23.51 41.17 -9.41
N PHE A 516 -24.50 40.80 -10.23
CA PHE A 516 -25.85 40.46 -9.74
C PHE A 516 -25.87 39.16 -8.92
N GLY A 517 -24.91 38.28 -9.14
CA GLY A 517 -24.67 37.06 -8.39
C GLY A 517 -24.10 37.30 -6.99
N GLY A 518 -23.36 38.40 -6.79
CA GLY A 518 -22.85 38.84 -5.50
C GLY A 518 -23.81 39.77 -4.73
N ALA A 519 -24.75 40.41 -5.42
CA ALA A 519 -25.69 41.36 -4.80
C ALA A 519 -26.64 40.68 -3.81
N ARG A 520 -26.57 41.08 -2.53
CA ARG A 520 -27.39 40.51 -1.43
C ARG A 520 -28.87 40.87 -1.52
N GLU A 521 -29.20 41.93 -2.26
CA GLU A 521 -30.56 42.43 -2.46
C GLU A 521 -31.39 41.57 -3.44
N ILE A 522 -30.73 40.71 -4.22
CA ILE A 522 -31.38 39.89 -5.24
C ILE A 522 -31.91 38.57 -4.61
N PRO A 523 -33.13 38.13 -4.97
CA PRO A 523 -33.69 36.87 -4.47
C PRO A 523 -32.76 35.68 -4.69
N ARG A 524 -32.59 34.83 -3.65
CA ARG A 524 -31.67 33.67 -3.65
C ARG A 524 -31.80 32.76 -4.89
N ASN A 525 -33.00 32.57 -5.42
CA ASN A 525 -33.23 31.75 -6.61
C ASN A 525 -32.63 32.37 -7.90
N ARG A 526 -32.71 33.69 -8.04
CA ARG A 526 -32.11 34.41 -9.18
C ARG A 526 -30.59 34.46 -9.03
N ARG A 527 -30.08 34.72 -7.83
CA ARG A 527 -28.65 34.68 -7.51
C ARG A 527 -27.99 33.34 -7.90
N ARG A 528 -28.64 32.22 -7.54
CA ARG A 528 -28.20 30.88 -7.94
C ARG A 528 -28.20 30.66 -9.45
N THR A 529 -29.09 31.32 -10.18
CA THR A 529 -29.15 31.21 -11.64
C THR A 529 -27.98 31.97 -12.27
N TYR A 530 -27.70 33.19 -11.80
CA TYR A 530 -26.55 33.98 -12.26
C TYR A 530 -25.22 33.31 -11.93
N ASN A 531 -25.03 32.83 -10.69
CA ASN A 531 -23.80 32.15 -10.28
C ASN A 531 -23.57 30.81 -11.01
N ARG A 532 -24.64 30.16 -11.51
CA ARG A 532 -24.51 28.96 -12.36
C ARG A 532 -24.19 29.28 -13.80
N ALA A 533 -24.68 30.40 -14.33
CA ALA A 533 -24.49 30.78 -15.73
C ALA A 533 -23.19 31.53 -15.98
N ALA A 534 -22.69 32.29 -14.99
CA ALA A 534 -21.51 33.12 -15.14
C ALA A 534 -20.22 32.34 -15.49
N PRO A 535 -19.85 31.23 -14.81
CA PRO A 535 -18.64 30.49 -15.16
C PRO A 535 -18.65 29.98 -16.60
N LEU A 536 -19.82 29.55 -17.08
CA LEU A 536 -20.01 29.11 -18.47
C LEU A 536 -19.67 30.23 -19.47
N LEU A 537 -20.18 31.44 -19.22
CA LEU A 537 -19.96 32.60 -20.08
C LEU A 537 -18.50 33.09 -20.03
N VAL A 538 -17.85 33.07 -18.86
CA VAL A 538 -16.41 33.39 -18.74
C VAL A 538 -15.58 32.40 -19.57
N SER A 539 -15.84 31.10 -19.44
CA SER A 539 -15.14 30.09 -20.21
C SER A 539 -15.40 30.20 -21.71
N MET A 540 -16.64 30.50 -22.14
CA MET A 540 -16.94 30.81 -23.54
C MET A 540 -16.16 32.03 -24.04
N GLY A 541 -16.12 33.11 -23.25
CA GLY A 541 -15.36 34.32 -23.59
C GLY A 541 -13.85 34.05 -23.72
N ALA A 542 -13.28 33.26 -22.82
CA ALA A 542 -11.87 32.88 -22.87
C ALA A 542 -11.52 32.06 -24.12
N VAL A 543 -12.35 31.08 -24.49
CA VAL A 543 -12.12 30.28 -25.71
C VAL A 543 -12.27 31.15 -26.96
N SER A 544 -13.28 32.01 -27.02
CA SER A 544 -13.46 32.97 -28.11
C SER A 544 -12.28 33.95 -28.25
N MET A 545 -11.69 34.35 -27.13
CA MET A 545 -10.47 35.18 -27.12
C MET A 545 -9.25 34.44 -27.69
N ILE A 546 -9.06 33.16 -27.34
CA ILE A 546 -7.99 32.33 -27.91
C ILE A 546 -8.18 32.14 -29.43
N THR A 547 -9.42 31.95 -29.90
CA THR A 547 -9.72 31.89 -31.33
C THR A 547 -9.42 33.22 -32.04
N ALA A 548 -9.78 34.35 -31.43
CA ALA A 548 -9.47 35.67 -31.97
C ALA A 548 -7.95 35.88 -32.06
N PHE A 549 -7.20 35.49 -31.03
CA PHE A 549 -5.73 35.56 -31.06
C PHE A 549 -5.12 34.76 -32.21
N ALA A 550 -5.59 33.53 -32.44
CA ALA A 550 -5.09 32.68 -33.52
C ALA A 550 -5.33 33.31 -34.91
N PHE A 551 -6.56 33.75 -35.19
CA PHE A 551 -6.88 34.40 -36.48
C PHE A 551 -6.21 35.78 -36.62
N GLY A 552 -6.03 36.51 -35.52
CA GLY A 552 -5.29 37.76 -35.51
C GLY A 552 -3.84 37.58 -35.94
N LEU A 553 -3.16 36.55 -35.42
CA LEU A 553 -1.79 36.22 -35.82
C LEU A 553 -1.70 35.68 -37.24
N ASP A 554 -2.67 34.87 -37.69
CA ASP A 554 -2.76 34.42 -39.08
C ASP A 554 -2.77 35.61 -40.07
N LEU A 555 -3.54 36.66 -39.74
CA LEU A 555 -3.60 37.89 -40.54
C LEU A 555 -2.28 38.68 -40.55
N VAL A 556 -1.56 38.71 -39.42
CA VAL A 556 -0.27 39.43 -39.30
C VAL A 556 0.85 38.69 -40.03
N LEU A 557 0.90 37.38 -39.90
CA LEU A 557 1.95 36.54 -40.49
C LEU A 557 1.72 36.30 -41.99
N GLY A 558 0.45 36.25 -42.41
CA GLY A 558 0.06 35.96 -43.78
C GLY A 558 0.76 34.73 -44.36
N ASN A 559 1.01 34.74 -45.67
CA ASN A 559 1.64 33.62 -46.37
C ASN A 559 3.17 33.59 -46.21
N ALA A 560 3.76 34.51 -45.43
CA ALA A 560 5.21 34.62 -45.33
C ALA A 560 5.82 33.42 -44.59
N ASN A 561 5.11 32.84 -43.62
CA ASN A 561 5.59 31.73 -42.79
C ASN A 561 4.46 30.73 -42.46
N PRO A 562 4.04 29.88 -43.40
CA PRO A 562 2.91 28.95 -43.21
C PRO A 562 3.15 27.96 -42.05
N GLY A 563 4.40 27.53 -41.83
CA GLY A 563 4.74 26.66 -40.70
C GLY A 563 4.48 27.29 -39.33
N LEU A 564 4.71 28.60 -39.19
CA LEU A 564 4.49 29.32 -37.94
C LEU A 564 2.98 29.54 -37.68
N VAL A 565 2.21 29.78 -38.74
CA VAL A 565 0.74 29.84 -38.66
C VAL A 565 0.13 28.50 -38.22
N VAL A 566 0.59 27.39 -38.81
CA VAL A 566 0.16 26.04 -38.41
C VAL A 566 0.52 25.78 -36.93
N PHE A 567 1.73 26.17 -36.50
CA PHE A 567 2.13 26.05 -35.10
C PHE A 567 1.22 26.84 -34.15
N VAL A 568 0.89 28.10 -34.49
CA VAL A 568 0.00 28.94 -33.68
C VAL A 568 -1.39 28.33 -33.56
N HIS A 569 -1.98 27.84 -34.66
CA HIS A 569 -3.28 27.18 -34.62
C HIS A 569 -3.24 25.87 -33.83
N LEU A 570 -2.19 25.06 -33.94
CA LEU A 570 -2.03 23.84 -33.15
C LEU A 570 -1.84 24.13 -31.65
N ALA A 571 -1.08 25.16 -31.29
CA ALA A 571 -0.90 25.58 -29.90
C ALA A 571 -2.20 26.13 -29.30
N CYS A 572 -2.96 26.93 -30.05
CA CYS A 572 -4.29 27.42 -29.65
C CYS A 572 -5.30 26.27 -29.54
N LEU A 573 -5.28 25.31 -30.47
CA LEU A 573 -6.11 24.11 -30.40
C LEU A 573 -5.78 23.28 -29.16
N PHE A 574 -4.49 23.07 -28.87
CA PHE A 574 -4.04 22.34 -27.68
C PHE A 574 -4.50 23.02 -26.38
N THR A 575 -4.35 24.35 -26.27
CA THR A 575 -4.81 25.09 -25.07
C THR A 575 -6.32 25.05 -24.89
N VAL A 576 -7.11 25.09 -25.98
CA VAL A 576 -8.56 24.93 -25.93
C VAL A 576 -8.97 23.50 -25.52
N VAL A 577 -8.24 22.48 -25.99
CA VAL A 577 -8.48 21.07 -25.61
C VAL A 577 -8.08 20.78 -24.16
N GLN A 578 -7.02 21.41 -23.63
CA GLN A 578 -6.60 21.25 -22.23
C GLN A 578 -7.48 22.03 -21.24
N SER A 579 -7.93 23.24 -21.61
CA SER A 579 -8.76 24.09 -20.77
C SER A 579 -10.22 23.63 -20.70
N SER A 580 -10.72 23.00 -21.76
CA SER A 580 -11.98 22.28 -21.72
C SER A 580 -11.78 20.97 -20.97
N ALA A 581 -12.70 20.65 -20.07
CA ALA A 581 -12.63 19.46 -19.21
C ALA A 581 -12.78 18.14 -20.00
N VAL A 582 -11.92 17.86 -20.97
CA VAL A 582 -11.88 16.61 -21.76
C VAL A 582 -11.55 15.41 -20.86
N TRP A 583 -10.99 15.63 -19.67
CA TRP A 583 -10.89 14.63 -18.60
C TRP A 583 -12.25 14.13 -18.08
N VAL A 584 -13.37 14.78 -18.42
CA VAL A 584 -14.73 14.29 -18.15
C VAL A 584 -15.08 13.08 -19.03
N ALA A 585 -14.42 12.89 -20.18
CA ALA A 585 -14.84 11.89 -21.16
C ALA A 585 -14.75 10.44 -20.67
N THR A 586 -13.74 10.09 -19.87
CA THR A 586 -13.56 8.71 -19.36
C THR A 586 -14.62 8.31 -18.34
N ASP A 587 -15.03 9.24 -17.47
CA ASP A 587 -16.12 9.04 -16.51
C ASP A 587 -17.50 9.20 -17.14
N LEU A 588 -17.63 10.05 -18.15
CA LEU A 588 -18.89 10.26 -18.85
C LEU A 588 -19.32 9.01 -19.64
N VAL A 589 -18.40 8.31 -20.30
CA VAL A 589 -18.74 7.06 -21.01
C VAL A 589 -19.26 6.01 -20.03
N GLY A 590 -18.58 5.83 -18.89
CA GLY A 590 -19.01 4.90 -17.83
C GLY A 590 -20.38 5.26 -17.25
N LEU A 591 -20.61 6.56 -17.05
CA LEU A 591 -21.86 7.10 -16.56
C LEU A 591 -23.02 6.97 -17.57
N VAL A 592 -22.80 7.38 -18.82
CA VAL A 592 -23.79 7.26 -19.92
C VAL A 592 -24.20 5.81 -20.10
N THR A 593 -23.23 4.89 -20.14
CA THR A 593 -23.48 3.45 -20.28
C THR A 593 -24.24 2.90 -19.06
N ALA A 594 -23.88 3.29 -17.85
CA ALA A 594 -24.58 2.90 -16.62
C ALA A 594 -26.07 3.33 -16.64
N VAL A 595 -26.32 4.61 -16.95
CA VAL A 595 -27.68 5.17 -17.01
C VAL A 595 -28.47 4.56 -18.17
N HIS A 596 -27.84 4.35 -19.33
CA HIS A 596 -28.48 3.72 -20.48
C HIS A 596 -28.88 2.28 -20.18
N ARG A 597 -28.01 1.48 -19.56
CA ARG A 597 -28.33 0.09 -19.19
C ARG A 597 -29.48 -0.01 -18.19
N ARG A 598 -29.61 0.94 -17.26
CA ARG A 598 -30.64 0.91 -16.20
C ARG A 598 -31.97 1.56 -16.59
N ALA A 599 -31.92 2.70 -17.26
CA ALA A 599 -33.10 3.53 -17.52
C ALA A 599 -33.29 3.87 -19.01
N GLY A 600 -32.45 3.31 -19.89
CA GLY A 600 -32.50 3.54 -21.33
C GLY A 600 -32.33 5.01 -21.71
N TRP A 601 -32.83 5.34 -22.90
CA TRP A 601 -32.88 6.73 -23.38
C TRP A 601 -33.73 7.65 -22.49
N ARG A 602 -34.74 7.11 -21.81
CA ARG A 602 -35.61 7.88 -20.90
C ARG A 602 -34.83 8.43 -19.70
N GLY A 603 -33.90 7.64 -19.14
CA GLY A 603 -33.00 8.09 -18.06
C GLY A 603 -32.02 9.16 -18.53
N LEU A 604 -31.42 8.97 -19.70
CA LEU A 604 -30.46 9.90 -20.31
C LEU A 604 -31.06 11.29 -20.57
N PHE A 605 -32.29 11.35 -21.06
CA PHE A 605 -33.04 12.60 -21.27
C PHE A 605 -33.75 13.10 -20.00
N ASN A 606 -33.68 12.36 -18.89
CA ASN A 606 -34.38 12.68 -17.64
C ASN A 606 -35.91 12.82 -17.84
N VAL A 607 -36.48 12.06 -18.78
CA VAL A 607 -37.91 12.03 -19.13
C VAL A 607 -38.51 10.69 -18.66
N ARG A 608 -38.84 10.62 -17.36
CA ARG A 608 -39.47 9.42 -16.77
C ARG A 608 -40.99 9.39 -16.89
N ARG A 609 -41.62 10.56 -16.94
CA ARG A 609 -43.05 10.74 -17.26
C ARG A 609 -43.16 11.51 -18.56
N ARG A 610 -44.15 11.19 -19.40
CA ARG A 610 -44.43 11.97 -20.62
C ARG A 610 -44.65 13.44 -20.23
N PRO A 611 -43.85 14.39 -20.74
CA PRO A 611 -44.02 15.79 -20.39
C PRO A 611 -45.33 16.28 -20.98
N SER A 612 -46.14 16.97 -20.18
CA SER A 612 -47.45 17.47 -20.62
C SER A 612 -47.35 18.74 -21.48
N GLY A 613 -46.14 19.27 -21.72
CA GLY A 613 -45.92 20.40 -22.63
C GLY A 613 -44.44 20.79 -22.84
N LEU A 614 -44.19 21.66 -23.83
CA LEU A 614 -42.86 22.14 -24.25
C LEU A 614 -42.02 22.69 -23.09
N ARG A 615 -42.61 23.49 -22.18
CA ARG A 615 -41.88 24.05 -21.02
C ARG A 615 -41.39 23.00 -20.03
N GLN A 616 -42.09 21.89 -19.90
CA GLN A 616 -41.68 20.79 -19.03
C GLN A 616 -40.63 19.92 -19.72
N TRP A 617 -40.75 19.75 -21.04
CA TRP A 617 -39.74 19.10 -21.86
C TRP A 617 -38.41 19.85 -21.84
N PHE A 618 -38.40 21.18 -22.05
CA PHE A 618 -37.18 21.99 -21.95
C PHE A 618 -36.56 21.97 -20.55
N ARG A 619 -37.37 21.95 -19.49
CA ARG A 619 -36.87 21.78 -18.11
C ARG A 619 -36.29 20.40 -17.84
N ALA A 620 -36.88 19.34 -18.41
CA ALA A 620 -36.34 17.99 -18.31
C ALA A 620 -35.02 17.87 -19.07
N LEU A 621 -34.97 18.44 -20.29
CA LEU A 621 -33.80 18.48 -21.14
C LEU A 621 -32.65 19.27 -20.50
N SER A 622 -32.90 20.47 -19.95
CA SER A 622 -31.85 21.26 -19.29
C SER A 622 -31.29 20.59 -18.02
N GLY A 623 -32.06 19.70 -17.40
CA GLY A 623 -31.62 18.86 -16.28
C GLY A 623 -31.08 17.48 -16.68
N SER A 624 -31.02 17.18 -17.98
CA SER A 624 -30.59 15.88 -18.49
C SER A 624 -29.07 15.71 -18.46
N LEU A 625 -28.62 14.45 -18.38
CA LEU A 625 -27.20 14.10 -18.44
C LEU A 625 -26.61 14.56 -19.77
N LEU A 626 -27.33 14.30 -20.86
CA LEU A 626 -26.97 14.70 -22.21
C LEU A 626 -26.82 16.22 -22.33
N TYR A 627 -27.74 17.03 -21.85
CA TYR A 627 -27.59 18.49 -21.94
C TYR A 627 -26.39 19.01 -21.13
N LYS A 628 -26.24 18.56 -19.87
CA LYS A 628 -25.16 19.02 -18.99
C LYS A 628 -23.76 18.63 -19.48
N TYR A 629 -23.64 17.50 -20.18
CA TYR A 629 -22.35 16.94 -20.58
C TYR A 629 -22.12 16.85 -22.09
N LEU A 630 -23.12 17.10 -22.95
CA LEU A 630 -22.99 17.11 -24.42
C LEU A 630 -22.94 18.53 -24.99
N VAL A 631 -23.63 19.51 -24.40
CA VAL A 631 -23.61 20.90 -24.92
C VAL A 631 -22.20 21.49 -24.87
N TRP A 632 -21.46 21.22 -23.79
CA TRP A 632 -20.08 21.67 -23.62
C TRP A 632 -19.11 21.07 -24.65
N PRO A 633 -19.03 19.74 -24.84
CA PRO A 633 -18.18 19.15 -25.88
C PRO A 633 -18.70 19.39 -27.30
N LEU A 634 -19.99 19.63 -27.53
CA LEU A 634 -20.49 19.97 -28.87
C LEU A 634 -20.06 21.39 -29.28
N PHE A 635 -20.02 22.32 -28.33
CA PHE A 635 -19.41 23.64 -28.51
C PHE A 635 -17.89 23.54 -28.75
N LEU A 636 -17.19 22.70 -28.00
CA LEU A 636 -15.77 22.42 -28.22
C LEU A 636 -15.52 21.79 -29.61
N LEU A 637 -16.32 20.79 -30.00
CA LEU A 637 -16.24 20.14 -31.30
C LEU A 637 -16.43 21.15 -32.44
N LEU A 638 -17.39 22.06 -32.30
CA LEU A 638 -17.58 23.15 -33.27
C LEU A 638 -16.32 24.01 -33.40
N ILE A 639 -15.68 24.36 -32.28
CA ILE A 639 -14.46 25.17 -32.26
C ILE A 639 -13.28 24.40 -32.86
N THR A 640 -13.08 23.14 -32.48
CA THR A 640 -12.04 22.29 -33.08
C THR A 640 -12.26 22.12 -34.59
N ALA A 641 -13.50 21.96 -35.05
CA ALA A 641 -13.83 21.90 -36.46
C ALA A 641 -13.50 23.22 -37.17
N THR A 642 -13.78 24.38 -36.55
CA THR A 642 -13.39 25.68 -37.13
C THR A 642 -11.87 25.84 -37.24
N PHE A 643 -11.08 25.38 -36.26
CA PHE A 643 -9.62 25.38 -36.34
C PHE A 643 -9.11 24.45 -37.44
N ILE A 644 -9.66 23.24 -37.55
CA ILE A 644 -9.27 22.27 -38.59
C ILE A 644 -9.61 22.80 -39.98
N VAL A 645 -10.79 23.40 -40.16
CA VAL A 645 -11.19 24.03 -41.42
C VAL A 645 -10.28 25.23 -41.74
N ALA A 646 -9.93 26.05 -40.75
CA ALA A 646 -8.99 27.16 -40.94
C ALA A 646 -7.59 26.68 -41.39
N ILE A 647 -7.05 25.66 -40.73
CA ILE A 647 -5.76 25.04 -41.11
C ILE A 647 -5.85 24.45 -42.52
N ALA A 648 -6.93 23.71 -42.83
CA ALA A 648 -7.13 23.09 -44.14
C ALA A 648 -7.27 24.13 -45.25
N LEU A 649 -8.00 25.23 -45.01
CA LEU A 649 -8.13 26.33 -45.96
C LEU A 649 -6.78 27.05 -46.18
N ASN A 650 -5.99 27.26 -45.13
CA ASN A 650 -4.68 27.88 -45.24
C ASN A 650 -3.68 27.01 -46.04
N ILE A 651 -3.72 25.69 -45.85
CA ILE A 651 -2.90 24.74 -46.62
C ILE A 651 -3.38 24.60 -48.07
N ALA A 652 -4.70 24.54 -48.31
CA ALA A 652 -5.26 24.26 -49.64
C ALA A 652 -5.42 25.50 -50.53
N LEU A 653 -5.63 26.68 -49.94
CA LEU A 653 -5.94 27.93 -50.64
C LEU A 653 -5.28 29.13 -49.94
N PRO A 654 -3.94 29.29 -50.05
CA PRO A 654 -3.20 30.34 -49.34
C PRO A 654 -3.61 31.78 -49.71
N ASN A 655 -4.38 31.99 -50.78
CA ASN A 655 -4.79 33.31 -51.26
C ASN A 655 -6.28 33.65 -51.01
N TYR A 656 -7.02 32.83 -50.25
CA TYR A 656 -8.48 32.99 -50.04
C TYR A 656 -8.85 33.60 -48.67
#